data_AF-A0A7W3LZX0-F1
#
_entry.id   AF-A0A7W3LZX0-F1
#
_cell.length_a   1.000
_cell.length_b   1.000
_cell.length_c   1.000
_cell.angle_alpha   90.00
_cell.angle_beta   90.00
_cell.angle_gamma   90.00
#
_symmetry.space_group_name_H-M   'P 1'
#
loop_
_entity.id
_entity.type
_entity.pdbx_description
1 polymer ?
#
loop_
_entity_poly.entity_id
_entity_poly.type
_entity_poly.pdbx_seq_one_letter_code
_entity_poly.pdbx_strand_id
1 'polypeptide(L)'
;MTTTDPRHITTRAELRAALEALYEQRGLSYNELAARTDRSPATLHALVKGKSFPRWPTLREFLVVCGVPEGALGVWRAAHRRAERAGEPGRDPRMEQARAEGLVPLPGLGDEPVGAPVGLHEPDPRRSRVRRAVWTVLAVVVMVLPGRRGNIGELRRRRMLLRVRRAMERIVRDAETPRYITPRFVLVREQPVSGARRRSRSVRRAEPVLVPTGETDIRQLYEQADEELVVLGLAGMGKTVQLARLTHALATEALAEMERSGPSATGPIPIYLNLSSYRSQPLEEWMATEVGRFYNGVPERLVRSWLAADLLVPIFDGLDQVPAAHRGECVRRLRRLRESCAGIVVGCRYEELPLVRTIDAVLHVQVAAPSREQVQDYLLADIEALADVHAALQADSDLWPLLQSPLMLNVIHGAYAGRTAVALREPGRDNHDRQGLILDAYLRRRLLDDPPAGRHGGPRQALTWLTWLARALSDRGEEILYLDRLDLDWLSARQQIVTRVINLQTPLLLGGVLVLAWLTAFVAHGDLSTSLGDAALLWLVTMVATTAQAITAENLDETMPARTTTWARLPVKVAANLPVILLGGVVLSVVDWHAPGVVVVLLGWAWMQFTSTEDVFRSTLRPVEDIRWTWRPRERVIASTPGRNLAVRTLISFALVAVLSALCMYLMGRLFPEPGWLPLVAALLLWNVYVFGNGFESSLRDRRPRPNEGIRRSVRFALVHGALTAAAVTGLLSALVLLAAPGANGPTAWLVAGFLGSLYGLARGLRYGGLAVVQHWAVRAHLSRQGHIPRRYLRFLTDCERRIIVRRLDSGYSFHHRLIQDHLSTDPVALARRLGLGAGPDIASDADRRAGATTPAS
;
A
#
# COMPACT_ATOMS: atom_id res chain seq x y z
N MET A 1 60.12 -16.77 1.54
CA MET A 1 59.50 -15.64 2.26
C MET A 1 58.99 -14.63 1.24
N THR A 2 57.69 -14.63 0.97
CA THR A 2 56.89 -13.48 0.51
C THR A 2 55.44 -13.82 0.84
N THR A 3 55.04 -13.64 2.10
CA THR A 3 53.61 -13.58 2.44
C THR A 3 53.10 -12.27 1.87
N THR A 4 52.35 -12.34 0.77
CA THR A 4 51.73 -11.17 0.14
C THR A 4 50.80 -10.51 1.16
N ASP A 5 51.21 -9.37 1.73
CA ASP A 5 50.37 -8.62 2.66
C ASP A 5 49.11 -8.16 1.90
N PRO A 6 47.89 -8.53 2.37
CA PRO A 6 46.66 -8.20 1.67
C PRO A 6 46.45 -6.69 1.49
N ARG A 7 47.13 -5.84 2.27
CA ARG A 7 47.10 -4.38 2.15
C ARG A 7 47.65 -3.88 0.81
N HIS A 8 48.59 -4.61 0.20
CA HIS A 8 49.19 -4.24 -1.08
C HIS A 8 48.46 -4.80 -2.30
N ILE A 9 47.43 -5.62 -2.09
CA ILE A 9 46.60 -6.14 -3.18
C ILE A 9 45.64 -5.05 -3.65
N THR A 10 45.80 -4.64 -4.90
CA THR A 10 45.01 -3.60 -5.57
C THR A 10 44.44 -4.08 -6.90
N THR A 11 45.04 -5.07 -7.56
CA THR A 11 44.58 -5.62 -8.85
C THR A 11 44.04 -7.05 -8.76
N ARG A 12 43.22 -7.47 -9.76
CA ARG A 12 42.74 -8.87 -9.86
C ARG A 12 43.88 -9.87 -10.03
N ALA A 13 44.97 -9.48 -10.70
CA ALA A 13 46.14 -10.31 -10.90
C ALA A 13 46.91 -10.54 -9.58
N GLU A 14 47.09 -9.49 -8.78
CA GLU A 14 47.70 -9.59 -7.45
C GLU A 14 46.87 -10.43 -6.50
N LEU A 15 45.54 -10.26 -6.50
CA LEU A 15 44.65 -11.08 -5.70
C LEU A 15 44.78 -12.55 -6.08
N ARG A 16 44.80 -12.87 -7.38
CA ARG A 16 45.00 -14.23 -7.87
C ARG A 16 46.34 -14.82 -7.40
N ALA A 17 47.44 -14.09 -7.58
CA ALA A 17 48.76 -14.54 -7.17
C ALA A 17 48.83 -14.84 -5.67
N ALA A 18 48.17 -14.02 -4.85
CA ALA A 18 48.07 -14.24 -3.41
C ALA A 18 47.25 -15.50 -3.06
N LEU A 19 46.18 -15.79 -3.80
CA LEU A 19 45.36 -17.00 -3.60
C LEU A 19 46.06 -18.27 -4.08
N GLU A 20 46.80 -18.22 -5.18
CA GLU A 20 47.65 -19.33 -5.66
C GLU A 20 48.74 -19.63 -4.62
N ALA A 21 49.41 -18.62 -4.07
CA ALA A 21 50.43 -18.79 -3.03
C ALA A 21 49.84 -19.39 -1.73
N LEU A 22 48.66 -18.96 -1.29
CA LEU A 22 47.97 -19.53 -0.13
C LEU A 22 47.58 -20.99 -0.34
N TYR A 23 47.13 -21.33 -1.55
CA TYR A 23 46.81 -22.70 -1.93
C TYR A 23 48.06 -23.60 -1.89
N GLU A 24 49.15 -23.17 -2.51
CA GLU A 24 50.43 -23.92 -2.58
C GLU A 24 51.05 -24.11 -1.19
N GLN A 25 51.00 -23.09 -0.33
CA GLN A 25 51.48 -23.20 1.06
C GLN A 25 50.68 -24.21 1.88
N ARG A 26 49.40 -24.40 1.57
CA ARG A 26 48.53 -25.31 2.32
C ARG A 26 48.69 -26.77 1.88
N GLY A 27 49.07 -27.02 0.63
CA GLY A 27 49.40 -28.36 0.12
C GLY A 27 48.24 -29.35 0.03
N LEU A 28 46.99 -28.88 -0.03
CA LEU A 28 45.78 -29.73 -0.11
C LEU A 28 45.34 -29.95 -1.56
N SER A 29 44.76 -31.12 -1.86
CA SER A 29 44.07 -31.35 -3.13
C SER A 29 42.75 -30.57 -3.20
N TYR A 30 42.28 -30.23 -4.40
CA TYR A 30 40.98 -29.55 -4.59
C TYR A 30 39.80 -30.37 -4.03
N ASN A 31 39.90 -31.69 -4.01
CA ASN A 31 38.87 -32.57 -3.43
C ASN A 31 38.83 -32.49 -1.90
N GLU A 32 39.98 -32.35 -1.25
CA GLU A 32 40.06 -32.18 0.21
C GLU A 32 39.61 -30.78 0.65
N LEU A 33 39.90 -29.74 -0.14
CA LEU A 33 39.33 -28.41 0.07
C LEU A 33 37.81 -28.42 -0.10
N ALA A 34 37.29 -29.08 -1.13
CA ALA A 34 35.86 -29.25 -1.37
C ALA A 34 35.14 -30.10 -0.31
N ALA A 35 35.85 -30.96 0.43
CA ALA A 35 35.27 -31.66 1.57
C ALA A 35 35.18 -30.77 2.83
N ARG A 36 35.99 -29.69 2.89
CA ARG A 36 36.08 -28.76 4.03
C ARG A 36 35.36 -27.44 3.79
N THR A 37 35.00 -27.14 2.54
CA THR A 37 34.14 -26.04 2.12
C THR A 37 32.90 -26.64 1.48
N ASP A 38 31.70 -26.10 1.67
CA ASP A 38 30.47 -26.61 1.01
C ASP A 38 30.41 -26.21 -0.50
N ARG A 39 31.51 -26.45 -1.23
CA ARG A 39 31.79 -25.96 -2.59
C ARG A 39 32.40 -27.05 -3.45
N SER A 40 32.04 -27.07 -4.74
CA SER A 40 32.57 -28.08 -5.67
C SER A 40 34.05 -27.86 -6.00
N PRO A 41 34.83 -28.94 -6.26
CA PRO A 41 36.24 -28.84 -6.64
C PRO A 41 36.48 -27.94 -7.86
N ALA A 42 35.55 -27.96 -8.82
CA ALA A 42 35.59 -27.11 -10.01
C ALA A 42 35.50 -25.61 -9.68
N THR A 43 34.69 -25.24 -8.67
CA THR A 43 34.53 -23.85 -8.23
C THR A 43 35.79 -23.34 -7.55
N LEU A 44 36.42 -24.17 -6.72
CA LEU A 44 37.67 -23.83 -6.02
C LEU A 44 38.86 -23.76 -6.99
N HIS A 45 38.90 -24.66 -7.96
CA HIS A 45 39.88 -24.61 -9.05
C HIS A 45 39.73 -23.33 -9.90
N ALA A 46 38.50 -22.95 -10.24
CA ALA A 46 38.22 -21.71 -10.97
C ALA A 46 38.59 -20.44 -10.17
N LEU A 47 38.39 -20.47 -8.85
CA LEU A 47 38.78 -19.42 -7.91
C LEU A 47 40.30 -19.25 -7.86
N VAL A 48 41.05 -20.33 -7.61
CA VAL A 48 42.52 -20.29 -7.50
C VAL A 48 43.16 -19.93 -8.84
N LYS A 49 42.69 -20.52 -9.95
CA LYS A 49 43.23 -20.24 -11.31
C LYS A 49 42.68 -18.97 -11.95
N GLY A 50 41.86 -18.19 -11.25
CA GLY A 50 41.33 -16.91 -11.74
C GLY A 50 40.45 -17.00 -12.99
N LYS A 51 39.79 -18.15 -13.24
CA LYS A 51 38.83 -18.31 -14.37
C LYS A 51 37.53 -17.52 -14.14
N SER A 52 37.22 -17.18 -12.89
CA SER A 52 36.09 -16.34 -12.50
C SER A 52 36.49 -15.51 -11.28
N PHE A 53 36.09 -14.24 -11.22
CA PHE A 53 36.32 -13.41 -10.03
C PHE A 53 35.47 -13.93 -8.86
N PRO A 54 36.07 -14.30 -7.72
CA PRO A 54 35.35 -14.99 -6.65
C PRO A 54 34.42 -14.04 -5.88
N ARG A 55 33.26 -14.54 -5.46
CA ARG A 55 32.38 -13.81 -4.53
C ARG A 55 32.94 -13.89 -3.11
N TRP A 56 32.73 -12.85 -2.31
CA TRP A 56 33.26 -12.77 -0.95
C TRP A 56 32.93 -13.99 -0.06
N PRO A 57 31.70 -14.56 -0.04
CA PRO A 57 31.40 -15.72 0.79
C PRO A 57 32.26 -16.95 0.44
N THR A 58 32.45 -17.21 -0.86
CA THR A 58 33.28 -18.31 -1.36
C THR A 58 34.76 -18.07 -1.08
N LEU A 59 35.22 -16.81 -1.22
CA LEU A 59 36.58 -16.43 -0.90
C LEU A 59 36.87 -16.54 0.60
N ARG A 60 35.93 -16.11 1.46
CA ARG A 60 36.04 -16.23 2.92
C ARG A 60 36.20 -17.68 3.36
N GLU A 61 35.33 -18.58 2.89
CA GLU A 61 35.42 -20.02 3.19
C GLU A 61 36.78 -20.60 2.78
N PHE A 62 37.26 -20.25 1.57
CA PHE A 62 38.57 -20.64 1.09
C PHE A 62 39.72 -20.10 1.97
N LEU A 63 39.70 -18.82 2.33
CA LEU A 63 40.73 -18.19 3.17
C LEU A 63 40.80 -18.82 4.57
N VAL A 64 39.64 -19.11 5.18
CA VAL A 64 39.56 -19.78 6.48
C VAL A 64 40.17 -21.19 6.40
N VAL A 65 39.83 -21.98 5.38
CA VAL A 65 40.37 -23.33 5.20
C VAL A 65 41.88 -23.33 4.88
N CYS A 66 42.36 -22.28 4.20
CA CYS A 66 43.77 -22.04 3.93
C CYS A 66 44.55 -21.49 5.14
N GLY A 67 43.91 -21.28 6.30
CA GLY A 67 44.57 -20.93 7.56
C GLY A 67 44.67 -19.43 7.84
N VAL A 68 43.90 -18.58 7.15
CA VAL A 68 43.81 -17.15 7.46
C VAL A 68 42.97 -16.94 8.73
N PRO A 69 43.51 -16.30 9.79
CA PRO A 69 42.78 -16.09 11.03
C PRO A 69 41.59 -15.13 10.84
N GLU A 70 40.51 -15.32 11.60
CA GLU A 70 39.27 -14.53 11.44
C GLU A 70 39.48 -13.01 11.56
N GLY A 71 40.40 -12.57 12.43
CA GLY A 71 40.76 -11.16 12.59
C GLY A 71 41.43 -10.52 11.37
N ALA A 72 42.00 -11.32 10.46
CA ALA A 72 42.60 -10.84 9.21
C ALA A 72 41.62 -10.82 8.03
N LEU A 73 40.43 -11.43 8.17
CA LEU A 73 39.43 -11.49 7.09
C LEU A 73 38.94 -10.10 6.66
N GLY A 74 38.90 -9.12 7.57
CA GLY A 74 38.55 -7.74 7.23
C GLY A 74 39.51 -7.10 6.23
N VAL A 75 40.81 -7.35 6.37
CA VAL A 75 41.85 -6.82 5.48
C VAL A 75 41.78 -7.50 4.10
N TRP A 76 41.50 -8.80 4.08
CA TRP A 76 41.25 -9.55 2.85
C TRP A 76 39.94 -9.12 2.15
N ARG A 77 38.91 -8.71 2.90
CA ARG A 77 37.68 -8.13 2.34
C ARG A 77 37.96 -6.81 1.65
N ALA A 78 38.79 -5.96 2.26
CA ALA A 78 39.23 -4.71 1.65
C ALA A 78 40.08 -4.95 0.39
N ALA A 79 40.97 -5.94 0.41
CA ALA A 79 41.76 -6.36 -0.76
C ALA A 79 40.90 -6.86 -1.92
N HIS A 80 39.91 -7.71 -1.62
CA HIS A 80 38.93 -8.22 -2.58
C HIS A 80 38.14 -7.08 -3.23
N ARG A 81 37.66 -6.11 -2.43
CA ARG A 81 36.96 -4.92 -2.94
C ARG A 81 37.84 -4.03 -3.82
N ARG A 82 39.12 -3.83 -3.47
CA ARG A 82 40.06 -3.07 -4.32
C ARG A 82 40.31 -3.76 -5.67
N ALA A 83 40.54 -5.07 -5.64
CA ALA A 83 40.73 -5.87 -6.84
C ALA A 83 39.47 -5.94 -7.72
N GLU A 84 38.28 -5.90 -7.12
CA GLU A 84 37.00 -5.83 -7.84
C GLU A 84 36.91 -4.54 -8.67
N ARG A 85 37.19 -3.39 -8.04
CA ARG A 85 37.19 -2.04 -8.63
C ARG A 85 38.24 -1.87 -9.73
N ALA A 86 39.44 -2.46 -9.58
CA ALA A 86 40.50 -2.36 -10.58
C ALA A 86 40.23 -3.13 -11.89
N GLY A 87 39.24 -4.02 -11.91
CA GLY A 87 38.85 -4.76 -13.12
C GLY A 87 37.73 -4.12 -13.93
N GLU A 88 37.37 -2.87 -13.65
CA GLU A 88 36.42 -2.07 -14.44
C GLU A 88 37.13 -1.48 -15.68
N PRO A 89 36.60 -1.67 -16.90
CA PRO A 89 37.23 -1.15 -18.11
C PRO A 89 37.12 0.38 -18.14
N GLY A 90 38.24 1.07 -17.92
CA GLY A 90 38.31 2.53 -18.06
C GLY A 90 39.39 3.27 -17.27
N ARG A 91 40.14 2.63 -16.37
CA ARG A 91 41.21 3.27 -15.56
C ARG A 91 42.51 2.47 -15.57
N ASP A 92 43.04 2.18 -16.75
CA ASP A 92 44.46 1.85 -16.90
C ASP A 92 45.23 3.17 -17.02
N PRO A 93 46.13 3.51 -16.08
CA PRO A 93 46.87 4.78 -16.09
C PRO A 93 47.66 5.01 -17.40
N ARG A 94 48.00 3.95 -18.15
CA ARG A 94 48.64 4.08 -19.48
C ARG A 94 47.66 4.53 -20.57
N MET A 95 46.38 4.19 -20.46
CA MET A 95 45.33 4.61 -21.41
C MET A 95 44.88 6.06 -21.15
N GLU A 96 44.98 6.54 -19.91
CA GLU A 96 44.75 7.95 -19.57
C GLU A 96 45.84 8.86 -20.17
N GLN A 97 47.09 8.38 -20.20
CA GLN A 97 48.22 9.08 -20.84
C GLN A 97 48.09 9.11 -22.37
N ALA A 98 47.67 8.01 -23.01
CA ALA A 98 47.39 7.98 -24.45
C ALA A 98 46.18 8.84 -24.89
N ARG A 99 45.21 9.06 -23.98
CA ARG A 99 44.09 10.01 -24.18
C ARG A 99 44.51 11.46 -23.98
N ALA A 100 45.41 11.74 -23.03
CA ALA A 100 46.01 13.06 -22.85
C ALA A 100 46.87 13.47 -24.06
N GLU A 101 47.48 12.49 -24.75
CA GLU A 101 48.28 12.67 -25.97
C GLU A 101 47.47 12.65 -27.28
N GLY A 102 46.13 12.47 -27.21
CA GLY A 102 45.25 12.57 -28.38
C GLY A 102 45.33 11.42 -29.39
N LEU A 103 45.89 10.27 -29.01
CA LEU A 103 46.18 9.14 -29.91
C LEU A 103 45.01 8.16 -30.14
N VAL A 104 43.80 8.45 -29.65
CA VAL A 104 42.63 7.57 -29.79
C VAL A 104 41.42 8.35 -30.35
N PRO A 105 40.87 8.00 -31.53
CA PRO A 105 39.72 8.70 -32.10
C PRO A 105 38.41 8.37 -31.35
N LEU A 106 37.53 9.36 -31.21
CA LEU A 106 36.18 9.23 -30.64
C LEU A 106 35.27 8.40 -31.57
N PRO A 107 34.44 7.46 -31.06
CA PRO A 107 33.52 6.69 -31.90
C PRO A 107 32.24 7.47 -32.17
N GLY A 108 31.98 7.78 -33.43
CA GLY A 108 30.68 8.27 -33.90
C GLY A 108 30.75 9.05 -35.20
N LEU A 109 30.89 8.34 -36.34
CA LEU A 109 30.44 8.72 -37.69
C LEU A 109 30.92 7.65 -38.67
N GLY A 110 29.98 6.92 -39.28
CA GLY A 110 30.27 5.87 -40.25
C GLY A 110 28.99 5.24 -40.79
N ASP A 111 28.77 5.43 -42.08
CA ASP A 111 27.59 5.10 -42.88
C ASP A 111 27.23 3.61 -42.93
N GLU A 112 25.92 3.30 -42.96
CA GLU A 112 25.44 2.03 -43.51
C GLU A 112 24.52 2.27 -44.73
N PRO A 113 24.69 1.48 -45.83
CA PRO A 113 23.97 1.68 -47.07
C PRO A 113 22.61 0.97 -47.12
N VAL A 114 21.79 1.53 -48.02
CA VAL A 114 20.40 1.23 -48.37
C VAL A 114 20.22 -0.18 -48.97
N GLY A 115 19.23 -0.93 -48.46
CA GLY A 115 18.63 -2.10 -49.10
C GLY A 115 17.17 -1.84 -49.51
N ALA A 116 16.87 -2.02 -50.80
CA ALA A 116 15.62 -1.69 -51.49
C ALA A 116 14.53 -2.82 -51.40
N PRO A 117 13.31 -2.67 -51.96
CA PRO A 117 12.05 -2.95 -51.26
C PRO A 117 11.41 -4.31 -51.59
N VAL A 118 10.69 -4.89 -50.62
CA VAL A 118 9.82 -6.06 -50.82
C VAL A 118 8.39 -5.59 -51.10
N GLY A 119 7.85 -6.03 -52.23
CA GLY A 119 6.55 -5.65 -52.77
C GLY A 119 5.35 -6.00 -51.87
N LEU A 120 4.38 -5.09 -51.85
CA LEU A 120 3.09 -5.24 -51.19
C LEU A 120 2.15 -6.06 -52.07
N HIS A 121 1.67 -7.19 -51.53
CA HIS A 121 0.45 -7.86 -51.98
C HIS A 121 -0.73 -7.32 -51.15
N GLU A 122 -1.75 -6.78 -51.81
CA GLU A 122 -3.02 -6.41 -51.17
C GLU A 122 -3.78 -7.66 -50.69
N PRO A 123 -4.27 -7.71 -49.43
CA PRO A 123 -5.13 -8.80 -48.98
C PRO A 123 -6.63 -8.44 -49.02
N ASP A 124 -7.37 -9.30 -49.70
CA ASP A 124 -8.83 -9.46 -49.77
C ASP A 124 -9.57 -9.28 -48.41
N PRO A 125 -10.64 -8.44 -48.32
CA PRO A 125 -11.23 -8.02 -47.06
C PRO A 125 -12.17 -9.03 -46.37
N ARG A 126 -12.47 -10.22 -46.93
CA ARG A 126 -13.52 -11.10 -46.36
C ARG A 126 -13.07 -12.25 -45.44
N ARG A 127 -11.77 -12.43 -45.16
CA ARG A 127 -11.27 -13.48 -44.22
C ARG A 127 -10.66 -12.96 -42.90
N SER A 128 -10.84 -11.67 -42.57
CA SER A 128 -10.08 -10.98 -41.51
C SER A 128 -10.71 -10.94 -40.10
N ARG A 129 -11.92 -11.48 -39.87
CA ARG A 129 -12.56 -11.43 -38.54
C ARG A 129 -12.21 -12.62 -37.64
N VAL A 130 -12.18 -13.84 -38.20
CA VAL A 130 -11.82 -15.06 -37.46
C VAL A 130 -10.31 -15.08 -37.12
N ARG A 131 -9.45 -14.64 -38.06
CA ARG A 131 -8.01 -14.57 -37.83
C ARG A 131 -7.63 -13.52 -36.78
N ARG A 132 -8.36 -12.41 -36.66
CA ARG A 132 -8.15 -11.43 -35.58
C ARG A 132 -8.56 -11.98 -34.22
N ALA A 133 -9.67 -12.70 -34.11
CA ALA A 133 -10.04 -13.37 -32.86
C ALA A 133 -9.01 -14.43 -32.45
N VAL A 134 -8.53 -15.23 -33.42
CA VAL A 134 -7.47 -16.23 -33.20
C VAL A 134 -6.14 -15.58 -32.84
N TRP A 135 -5.73 -14.48 -33.49
CA TRP A 135 -4.48 -13.77 -33.15
C TRP A 135 -4.55 -13.00 -31.83
N THR A 136 -5.71 -12.54 -31.38
CA THR A 136 -5.87 -11.96 -30.03
C THR A 136 -5.76 -13.05 -28.96
N VAL A 137 -6.34 -14.23 -29.22
CA VAL A 137 -6.19 -15.41 -28.35
C VAL A 137 -4.74 -15.94 -28.39
N LEU A 138 -4.10 -15.96 -29.55
CA LEU A 138 -2.70 -16.36 -29.73
C LEU A 138 -1.73 -15.35 -29.09
N ALA A 139 -2.03 -14.05 -29.11
CA ALA A 139 -1.26 -13.02 -28.43
C ALA A 139 -1.36 -13.14 -26.89
N VAL A 140 -2.51 -13.60 -26.38
CA VAL A 140 -2.68 -13.91 -24.95
C VAL A 140 -1.94 -15.19 -24.56
N VAL A 141 -1.85 -16.18 -25.45
CA VAL A 141 -1.11 -17.45 -25.24
C VAL A 141 0.41 -17.28 -25.40
N VAL A 142 0.86 -16.43 -26.33
CA VAL A 142 2.29 -16.13 -26.55
C VAL A 142 2.87 -15.25 -25.44
N MET A 143 2.05 -14.56 -24.64
CA MET A 143 2.49 -13.83 -23.45
C MET A 143 2.94 -14.74 -22.28
N VAL A 144 2.81 -16.06 -22.42
CA VAL A 144 3.05 -17.06 -21.34
C VAL A 144 4.26 -17.98 -21.59
N LEU A 145 5.07 -17.78 -22.63
CA LEU A 145 6.31 -18.56 -22.82
C LEU A 145 7.52 -17.98 -22.06
N PRO A 146 8.18 -18.76 -21.17
CA PRO A 146 9.36 -18.33 -20.43
C PRO A 146 10.63 -18.54 -21.26
N GLY A 147 10.95 -17.59 -22.14
CA GLY A 147 12.20 -17.56 -22.91
C GLY A 147 13.03 -16.32 -22.60
N ARG A 148 14.33 -16.51 -22.33
CA ARG A 148 15.38 -15.51 -21.95
C ARG A 148 15.52 -15.24 -20.45
N ARG A 149 16.06 -16.22 -19.72
CA ARG A 149 16.44 -16.10 -18.30
C ARG A 149 17.59 -15.11 -18.02
N GLY A 150 18.37 -14.66 -19.01
CA GLY A 150 19.45 -13.69 -18.83
C GLY A 150 18.99 -12.26 -18.53
N ASN A 151 18.01 -11.72 -19.27
CA ASN A 151 17.63 -10.30 -19.17
C ASN A 151 16.61 -9.99 -18.06
N ILE A 152 15.97 -10.99 -17.46
CA ILE A 152 14.88 -10.77 -16.50
C ILE A 152 15.40 -10.19 -15.18
N GLY A 153 16.57 -10.62 -14.71
CA GLY A 153 17.19 -10.10 -13.49
C GLY A 153 17.56 -8.63 -13.61
N GLU A 154 18.22 -8.26 -14.72
CA GLU A 154 18.59 -6.88 -15.05
C GLU A 154 17.37 -5.98 -15.20
N LEU A 155 16.35 -6.40 -15.96
CA LEU A 155 15.10 -5.65 -16.12
C LEU A 155 14.40 -5.43 -14.77
N ARG A 156 14.44 -6.42 -13.86
CA ARG A 156 13.88 -6.29 -12.51
C ARG A 156 14.69 -5.29 -11.67
N ARG A 157 16.03 -5.34 -11.73
CA ARG A 157 16.92 -4.40 -11.04
C ARG A 157 16.75 -2.96 -11.56
N ARG A 158 16.83 -2.74 -12.87
CA ARG A 158 16.62 -1.42 -13.50
C ARG A 158 15.25 -0.83 -13.13
N ARG A 159 14.19 -1.64 -13.17
CA ARG A 159 12.86 -1.22 -12.72
C ARG A 159 12.84 -0.84 -11.24
N MET A 160 13.56 -1.54 -10.38
CA MET A 160 13.66 -1.20 -8.97
C MET A 160 14.39 0.12 -8.76
N LEU A 161 15.56 0.31 -9.38
CA LEU A 161 16.30 1.58 -9.30
C LEU A 161 15.48 2.78 -9.79
N LEU A 162 14.74 2.63 -10.90
CA LEU A 162 13.83 3.67 -11.38
C LEU A 162 12.68 3.95 -10.39
N ARG A 163 12.19 2.94 -9.67
CA ARG A 163 11.17 3.15 -8.62
C ARG A 163 11.76 3.89 -7.44
N VAL A 164 12.95 3.51 -6.99
CA VAL A 164 13.67 4.16 -5.89
C VAL A 164 13.91 5.62 -6.23
N ARG A 165 14.52 5.91 -7.39
CA ARG A 165 14.79 7.28 -7.85
C ARG A 165 13.52 8.14 -7.82
N ARG A 166 12.44 7.68 -8.46
CA ARG A 166 11.15 8.40 -8.48
C ARG A 166 10.51 8.57 -7.10
N ALA A 167 10.67 7.59 -6.21
CA ALA A 167 10.13 7.68 -4.85
C ALA A 167 10.87 8.75 -4.05
N MET A 168 12.20 8.75 -4.12
CA MET A 168 13.03 9.71 -3.38
C MET A 168 12.93 11.12 -3.96
N GLU A 169 12.91 11.26 -5.28
CA GLU A 169 12.73 12.54 -5.96
C GLU A 169 11.42 13.23 -5.57
N ARG A 170 10.37 12.48 -5.20
CA ARG A 170 9.14 13.06 -4.63
C ARG A 170 9.38 13.60 -3.23
N ILE A 171 9.98 12.82 -2.34
CA ILE A 171 10.28 13.24 -0.96
C ILE A 171 11.17 14.50 -0.95
N VAL A 172 12.18 14.54 -1.82
CA VAL A 172 13.09 15.68 -1.95
C VAL A 172 12.36 16.91 -2.47
N ARG A 173 11.63 16.80 -3.60
CA ARG A 173 10.87 17.93 -4.16
C ARG A 173 9.87 18.50 -3.16
N ASP A 174 9.15 17.65 -2.44
CA ASP A 174 8.13 18.06 -1.46
C ASP A 174 8.74 18.84 -0.29
N ALA A 175 10.00 18.56 0.07
CA ALA A 175 10.70 19.28 1.13
C ALA A 175 11.34 20.58 0.65
N GLU A 176 11.65 20.68 -0.64
CA GLU A 176 12.38 21.81 -1.24
C GLU A 176 11.46 22.92 -1.77
N THR A 177 10.13 22.74 -1.75
CA THR A 177 9.20 23.75 -2.27
C THR A 177 8.75 24.76 -1.19
N PRO A 178 8.93 26.09 -1.36
CA PRO A 178 9.70 26.81 -2.39
C PRO A 178 11.14 27.16 -1.98
N ARG A 179 11.53 27.04 -0.71
CA ARG A 179 12.84 27.48 -0.21
C ARG A 179 13.41 26.47 0.79
N TYR A 180 14.52 25.84 0.42
CA TYR A 180 15.22 24.85 1.22
C TYR A 180 16.47 25.44 1.85
N ILE A 181 16.61 25.30 3.17
CA ILE A 181 17.87 25.64 3.86
C ILE A 181 18.80 24.44 3.75
N THR A 182 19.97 24.63 3.14
CA THR A 182 21.01 23.61 3.07
C THR A 182 21.43 23.19 4.48
N PRO A 183 21.29 21.91 4.86
CA PRO A 183 21.63 21.48 6.19
C PRO A 183 23.15 21.44 6.39
N ARG A 184 23.56 21.62 7.65
CA ARG A 184 24.95 21.44 8.07
C ARG A 184 25.09 20.10 8.78
N PHE A 185 26.24 19.47 8.59
CA PHE A 185 26.56 18.21 9.24
C PHE A 185 27.69 18.40 10.26
N VAL A 186 27.59 17.67 11.36
CA VAL A 186 28.56 17.70 12.44
C VAL A 186 28.89 16.26 12.82
N LEU A 187 30.17 15.89 12.87
CA LEU A 187 30.58 14.56 13.29
C LEU A 187 30.43 14.42 14.79
N VAL A 188 30.00 13.24 15.22
CA VAL A 188 30.02 12.86 16.63
C VAL A 188 31.28 12.05 16.86
N ARG A 189 32.30 12.64 17.48
CA ARG A 189 33.56 11.96 17.84
C ARG A 189 33.68 11.76 19.34
N GLU A 190 34.38 10.70 19.75
CA GLU A 190 34.74 10.51 21.15
C GLU A 190 36.12 11.15 21.41
N GLN A 191 36.22 11.99 22.44
CA GLN A 191 37.53 12.38 22.97
C GLN A 191 38.02 11.32 23.96
N PRO A 192 39.23 10.76 23.80
CA PRO A 192 39.83 9.97 24.85
C PRO A 192 40.07 10.87 26.06
N VAL A 193 39.54 10.48 27.23
CA VAL A 193 39.78 11.22 28.48
C VAL A 193 41.27 11.12 28.82
N SER A 194 42.05 12.14 28.46
CA SER A 194 43.46 12.23 28.81
C SER A 194 43.60 12.47 30.31
N GLY A 195 43.99 11.44 31.07
CA GLY A 195 44.45 11.61 32.46
C GLY A 195 43.83 10.71 33.53
N ALA A 196 42.99 9.72 33.21
CA ALA A 196 42.47 8.81 34.23
C ALA A 196 43.54 7.79 34.67
N ARG A 197 44.34 8.15 35.68
CA ARG A 197 45.20 7.20 36.41
C ARG A 197 44.37 5.99 36.81
N ARG A 198 44.87 4.84 36.39
CA ARG A 198 44.36 3.48 36.53
C ARG A 198 44.06 3.11 37.99
N ARG A 199 42.93 3.56 38.57
CA ARG A 199 42.37 3.07 39.85
C ARG A 199 40.98 3.66 40.19
N SER A 200 39.97 3.37 39.37
CA SER A 200 38.60 3.11 39.84
C SER A 200 37.77 2.54 38.70
N ARG A 201 36.98 1.50 39.00
CA ARG A 201 36.29 0.66 38.01
C ARG A 201 34.87 1.15 37.74
N SER A 202 34.68 2.46 37.65
CA SER A 202 33.51 3.07 37.01
C SER A 202 33.98 3.71 35.71
N VAL A 203 33.71 3.04 34.59
CA VAL A 203 33.96 3.59 33.26
C VAL A 203 33.02 4.80 33.10
N ARG A 204 33.49 6.00 33.47
CA ARG A 204 32.87 7.25 33.03
C ARG A 204 33.00 7.26 31.51
N ARG A 205 31.88 6.99 30.82
CA ARG A 205 31.77 7.03 29.35
C ARG A 205 32.25 8.39 28.86
N ALA A 206 33.11 8.39 27.84
CA ALA A 206 33.53 9.60 27.15
C ALA A 206 32.30 10.34 26.60
N GLU A 207 32.19 11.64 26.90
CA GLU A 207 31.14 12.47 26.33
C GLU A 207 31.38 12.64 24.81
N PRO A 208 30.32 12.52 23.99
CA PRO A 208 30.43 12.78 22.56
C PRO A 208 30.74 14.27 22.33
N VAL A 209 31.78 14.54 21.55
CA VAL A 209 32.13 15.88 21.10
C VAL A 209 31.67 16.05 19.66
N LEU A 210 30.97 17.16 19.42
CA LEU A 210 30.50 17.56 18.11
C LEU A 210 31.62 18.29 17.35
N VAL A 211 32.12 17.69 16.28
CA VAL A 211 33.20 18.24 15.45
C VAL A 211 32.62 18.72 14.12
N PRO A 212 32.76 20.01 13.75
CA PRO A 212 32.27 20.53 12.48
C PRO A 212 32.84 19.73 11.29
N THR A 213 32.00 19.46 10.29
CA THR A 213 32.47 18.98 8.99
C THR A 213 32.57 20.15 8.01
N GLY A 214 33.54 20.08 7.09
CA GLY A 214 33.56 20.93 5.90
C GLY A 214 32.59 20.45 4.81
N GLU A 215 32.05 19.24 4.96
CA GLU A 215 31.17 18.60 3.98
C GLU A 215 29.72 19.07 4.15
N THR A 216 29.09 19.43 3.03
CA THR A 216 27.68 19.84 2.99
C THR A 216 26.78 18.80 2.33
N ASP A 217 27.35 17.74 1.75
CA ASP A 217 26.62 16.67 1.09
C ASP A 217 26.73 15.35 1.86
N ILE A 218 25.57 14.78 2.19
CA ILE A 218 25.46 13.47 2.83
C ILE A 218 26.08 12.35 1.98
N ARG A 219 26.13 12.51 0.64
CA ARG A 219 26.74 11.52 -0.24
C ARG A 219 28.25 11.39 -0.03
N GLN A 220 28.95 12.49 0.20
CA GLN A 220 30.39 12.51 0.51
C GLN A 220 30.65 11.92 1.90
N LEU A 221 29.81 12.24 2.88
CA LEU A 221 29.90 11.69 4.22
C LEU A 221 29.67 10.17 4.24
N TYR A 222 28.76 9.65 3.41
CA TYR A 222 28.54 8.22 3.23
C TYR A 222 29.78 7.51 2.66
N GLU A 223 30.45 8.16 1.70
CA GLU A 223 31.70 7.67 1.09
C GLU A 223 32.86 7.64 2.11
N GLN A 224 33.02 8.70 2.89
CA GLN A 224 34.01 8.78 3.97
C GLN A 224 33.77 7.76 5.08
N ALA A 225 32.53 7.31 5.24
CA ALA A 225 32.12 6.34 6.24
C ALA A 225 32.26 4.86 5.79
N ASP A 226 32.97 4.60 4.68
CA ASP A 226 33.07 3.26 4.06
C ASP A 226 31.69 2.59 3.88
N GLU A 227 30.70 3.39 3.44
CA GLU A 227 29.34 2.95 3.15
C GLU A 227 28.51 2.51 4.40
N GLU A 228 28.98 2.85 5.61
CA GLU A 228 28.33 2.56 6.90
C GLU A 228 28.10 3.84 7.74
N LEU A 229 26.89 4.41 7.64
CA LEU A 229 26.61 5.75 8.18
C LEU A 229 25.44 5.76 9.17
N VAL A 230 25.62 6.43 10.31
CA VAL A 230 24.52 6.75 11.23
C VAL A 230 24.21 8.25 11.18
N VAL A 231 22.95 8.60 10.90
CA VAL A 231 22.46 9.97 10.80
C VAL A 231 21.58 10.32 12.00
N LEU A 232 21.98 11.32 12.77
CA LEU A 232 21.36 11.81 14.00
C LEU A 232 20.78 13.20 13.78
N GLY A 233 19.87 13.63 14.66
CA GLY A 233 19.35 14.99 14.65
C GLY A 233 18.05 15.13 15.44
N LEU A 234 17.68 16.37 15.76
CA LEU A 234 16.43 16.68 16.44
C LEU A 234 15.22 16.49 15.49
N ALA A 235 14.01 16.58 16.04
CA ALA A 235 12.79 16.57 15.24
C ALA A 235 12.72 17.80 14.32
N GLY A 236 12.26 17.63 13.08
CA GLY A 236 12.08 18.74 12.14
C GLY A 236 13.36 19.20 11.39
N MET A 237 14.50 18.57 11.63
CA MET A 237 15.80 18.97 11.09
C MET A 237 16.09 18.52 9.65
N GLY A 238 15.14 17.82 9.00
CA GLY A 238 15.32 17.36 7.63
C GLY A 238 16.10 16.04 7.46
N LYS A 239 16.24 15.22 8.52
CA LYS A 239 16.89 13.89 8.43
C LYS A 239 16.33 13.02 7.30
N THR A 240 15.01 12.88 7.26
CA THR A 240 14.29 12.13 6.21
C THR A 240 14.62 12.64 4.80
N VAL A 241 14.74 13.96 4.64
CA VAL A 241 15.08 14.60 3.36
C VAL A 241 16.52 14.25 2.96
N GLN A 242 17.46 14.28 3.91
CA GLN A 242 18.85 13.92 3.65
C GLN A 242 19.03 12.44 3.31
N LEU A 243 18.35 11.54 4.02
CA LEU A 243 18.34 10.12 3.68
C LEU A 243 17.72 9.85 2.30
N ALA A 244 16.66 10.60 1.94
CA ALA A 244 16.08 10.53 0.60
C ALA A 244 17.04 11.06 -0.48
N ARG A 245 17.77 12.15 -0.22
CA ARG A 245 18.80 12.68 -1.14
C ARG A 245 19.92 11.67 -1.36
N LEU A 246 20.44 11.07 -0.30
CA LEU A 246 21.44 10.01 -0.39
C LEU A 246 20.93 8.84 -1.24
N THR A 247 19.73 8.35 -0.93
CA THR A 247 19.11 7.23 -1.66
C THR A 247 18.88 7.58 -3.14
N HIS A 248 18.48 8.82 -3.44
CA HIS A 248 18.29 9.31 -4.80
C HIS A 248 19.61 9.36 -5.58
N ALA A 249 20.68 9.89 -4.96
CA ALA A 249 22.01 9.96 -5.54
C ALA A 249 22.52 8.56 -5.88
N LEU A 250 22.52 7.64 -4.90
CA LEU A 250 22.93 6.24 -5.10
C LEU A 250 22.13 5.54 -6.21
N ALA A 251 20.81 5.76 -6.28
CA ALA A 251 19.98 5.16 -7.32
C ALA A 251 20.27 5.72 -8.72
N THR A 252 20.65 7.01 -8.79
CA THR A 252 20.99 7.70 -10.03
C THR A 252 22.36 7.26 -10.53
N GLU A 253 23.35 7.18 -9.64
CA GLU A 253 24.68 6.64 -9.91
C GLU A 253 24.60 5.20 -10.42
N ALA A 254 23.84 4.33 -9.73
CA ALA A 254 23.66 2.94 -10.12
C ALA A 254 22.98 2.78 -11.50
N LEU A 255 22.05 3.68 -11.86
CA LEU A 255 21.43 3.68 -13.20
C LEU A 255 22.42 4.11 -14.28
N ALA A 256 23.20 5.17 -14.04
CA ALA A 256 24.21 5.66 -14.97
C ALA A 256 25.34 4.64 -15.18
N GLU A 257 25.69 3.89 -14.14
CA GLU A 257 26.66 2.79 -14.23
C GLU A 257 26.11 1.62 -15.06
N MET A 258 24.85 1.23 -14.86
CA MET A 258 24.21 0.21 -15.68
C MET A 258 24.18 0.57 -17.17
N GLU A 259 23.98 1.85 -17.49
CA GLU A 259 23.99 2.35 -18.87
C GLU A 259 25.39 2.29 -19.51
N ARG A 260 26.45 2.48 -18.72
CA ARG A 260 27.85 2.42 -19.17
C ARG A 260 28.40 1.00 -19.29
N SER A 261 28.10 0.13 -18.33
CA SER A 261 28.74 -1.19 -18.19
C SER A 261 27.96 -2.34 -18.85
N GLY A 262 26.80 -2.06 -19.44
CA GLY A 262 26.00 -3.04 -20.18
C GLY A 262 25.39 -4.16 -19.32
N PRO A 263 24.91 -5.26 -19.93
CA PRO A 263 24.11 -6.32 -19.27
C PRO A 263 24.82 -7.08 -18.14
N SER A 264 26.13 -6.88 -17.96
CA SER A 264 26.95 -7.57 -16.95
C SER A 264 27.13 -6.75 -15.66
N ALA A 265 26.53 -5.56 -15.56
CA ALA A 265 26.66 -4.69 -14.40
C ALA A 265 25.94 -5.25 -13.16
N THR A 266 26.69 -5.86 -12.25
CA THR A 266 26.28 -6.15 -10.87
C THR A 266 26.61 -4.96 -9.98
N GLY A 267 25.60 -4.29 -9.45
CA GLY A 267 25.80 -3.18 -8.51
C GLY A 267 24.69 -3.11 -7.47
N PRO A 268 24.90 -2.36 -6.39
CA PRO A 268 23.96 -2.27 -5.28
C PRO A 268 22.61 -1.65 -5.71
N ILE A 269 21.59 -1.92 -4.93
CA ILE A 269 20.24 -1.38 -5.03
C ILE A 269 19.95 -0.66 -3.70
N PRO A 270 20.04 0.69 -3.67
CA PRO A 270 19.71 1.44 -2.47
C PRO A 270 18.20 1.36 -2.21
N ILE A 271 17.82 1.06 -0.97
CA ILE A 271 16.42 0.99 -0.55
C ILE A 271 16.20 1.80 0.72
N TYR A 272 15.42 2.87 0.61
CA TYR A 272 14.88 3.62 1.73
C TYR A 272 13.72 2.85 2.39
N LEU A 273 13.75 2.72 3.73
CA LEU A 273 12.72 2.07 4.54
C LEU A 273 12.49 2.84 5.85
N ASN A 274 11.22 3.04 6.23
CA ASN A 274 10.87 3.64 7.54
C ASN A 274 10.61 2.52 8.56
N LEU A 275 11.25 2.59 9.72
CA LEU A 275 11.17 1.60 10.80
C LEU A 275 9.88 1.68 11.64
N SER A 276 8.99 2.64 11.40
CA SER A 276 7.77 2.86 12.19
C SER A 276 6.82 1.67 12.26
N SER A 277 6.84 0.77 11.26
CA SER A 277 6.00 -0.44 11.21
C SER A 277 6.64 -1.67 11.88
N TYR A 278 7.91 -1.59 12.28
CA TYR A 278 8.63 -2.73 12.86
C TYR A 278 8.12 -3.06 14.28
N ARG A 279 7.87 -4.34 14.55
CA ARG A 279 7.32 -4.78 15.86
C ARG A 279 8.13 -5.87 16.55
N SER A 280 8.84 -6.76 15.84
CA SER A 280 9.82 -7.74 16.40
C SER A 280 10.12 -8.90 15.43
N GLN A 281 9.41 -8.99 14.29
CA GLN A 281 9.64 -10.03 13.29
C GLN A 281 11.06 -9.98 12.70
N PRO A 282 11.60 -11.10 12.14
CA PRO A 282 12.92 -11.13 11.49
C PRO A 282 13.12 -9.93 10.56
N LEU A 283 14.26 -9.24 10.65
CA LEU A 283 14.44 -7.94 10.01
C LEU A 283 14.41 -8.07 8.49
N GLU A 284 14.96 -9.15 7.95
CA GLU A 284 14.97 -9.52 6.54
C GLU A 284 13.55 -9.78 6.01
N GLU A 285 12.70 -10.43 6.82
CA GLU A 285 11.30 -10.70 6.48
C GLU A 285 10.44 -9.43 6.56
N TRP A 286 10.71 -8.60 7.55
CA TRP A 286 10.12 -7.27 7.62
C TRP A 286 10.53 -6.42 6.42
N MET A 287 11.82 -6.39 6.05
CA MET A 287 12.31 -5.66 4.88
C MET A 287 11.67 -6.16 3.60
N ALA A 288 11.53 -7.48 3.40
CA ALA A 288 10.87 -8.02 2.21
C ALA A 288 9.41 -7.53 2.10
N THR A 289 8.69 -7.54 3.23
CA THR A 289 7.31 -7.04 3.32
C THR A 289 7.24 -5.53 3.11
N GLU A 290 8.12 -4.77 3.76
CA GLU A 290 8.12 -3.31 3.76
C GLU A 290 8.61 -2.74 2.42
N VAL A 291 9.57 -3.38 1.74
CA VAL A 291 9.93 -3.03 0.35
C VAL A 291 8.74 -3.26 -0.58
N GLY A 292 8.01 -4.36 -0.41
CA GLY A 292 6.77 -4.63 -1.15
C GLY A 292 5.73 -3.53 -0.95
N ARG A 293 5.57 -3.10 0.31
CA ARG A 293 4.65 -2.04 0.73
C ARG A 293 5.05 -0.66 0.21
N PHE A 294 6.30 -0.24 0.43
CA PHE A 294 6.80 1.10 0.12
C PHE A 294 7.07 1.31 -1.38
N TYR A 295 7.65 0.31 -2.07
CA TYR A 295 7.99 0.39 -3.50
C TYR A 295 6.93 -0.23 -4.42
N ASN A 296 5.68 -0.26 -3.96
CA ASN A 296 4.50 -0.56 -4.76
C ASN A 296 4.51 -1.96 -5.43
N GLY A 297 4.30 -3.00 -4.62
CA GLY A 297 4.02 -4.38 -5.07
C GLY A 297 5.23 -5.12 -5.62
N VAL A 298 6.42 -4.87 -5.06
CA VAL A 298 7.61 -5.69 -5.34
C VAL A 298 7.40 -7.07 -4.68
N PRO A 299 7.51 -8.19 -5.40
CA PRO A 299 7.31 -9.51 -4.79
C PRO A 299 8.35 -9.78 -3.70
N GLU A 300 7.92 -10.19 -2.50
CA GLU A 300 8.81 -10.51 -1.38
C GLU A 300 9.89 -11.52 -1.77
N ARG A 301 9.54 -12.56 -2.56
CA ARG A 301 10.49 -13.55 -3.08
C ARG A 301 11.64 -12.93 -3.86
N LEU A 302 11.38 -11.83 -4.60
CA LEU A 302 12.41 -11.12 -5.33
C LEU A 302 13.31 -10.33 -4.38
N VAL A 303 12.74 -9.67 -3.36
CA VAL A 303 13.51 -8.95 -2.34
C VAL A 303 14.41 -9.90 -1.55
N ARG A 304 13.88 -11.06 -1.13
CA ARG A 304 14.66 -12.11 -0.47
C ARG A 304 15.81 -12.59 -1.35
N SER A 305 15.60 -12.70 -2.68
CA SER A 305 16.68 -13.07 -3.60
C SER A 305 17.77 -11.99 -3.74
N TRP A 306 17.42 -10.70 -3.58
CA TRP A 306 18.40 -9.62 -3.56
C TRP A 306 19.15 -9.52 -2.23
N LEU A 307 18.46 -9.77 -1.11
CA LEU A 307 19.08 -9.90 0.21
C LEU A 307 20.11 -11.04 0.23
N ALA A 308 19.73 -12.23 -0.24
CA ALA A 308 20.62 -13.39 -0.31
C ALA A 308 21.79 -13.23 -1.28
N ALA A 309 21.74 -12.23 -2.17
CA ALA A 309 22.79 -11.89 -3.12
C ALA A 309 23.62 -10.67 -2.69
N ASP A 310 23.41 -10.16 -1.46
CA ASP A 310 24.05 -8.97 -0.90
C ASP A 310 23.92 -7.71 -1.80
N LEU A 311 22.85 -7.64 -2.61
CA LEU A 311 22.65 -6.56 -3.58
C LEU A 311 21.96 -5.34 -3.00
N LEU A 312 21.45 -5.39 -1.78
CA LEU A 312 20.70 -4.29 -1.18
C LEU A 312 21.61 -3.41 -0.32
N VAL A 313 21.44 -2.10 -0.46
CA VAL A 313 21.99 -1.10 0.47
C VAL A 313 20.81 -0.50 1.23
N PRO A 314 20.49 -0.99 2.44
CA PRO A 314 19.36 -0.46 3.19
C PRO A 314 19.67 0.88 3.86
N ILE A 315 18.76 1.84 3.66
CA ILE A 315 18.71 3.15 4.30
C ILE A 315 17.48 3.18 5.20
N PHE A 316 17.68 3.00 6.50
CA PHE A 316 16.62 2.98 7.49
C PHE A 316 16.38 4.38 8.06
N ASP A 317 15.13 4.82 8.12
CA ASP A 317 14.72 6.06 8.80
C ASP A 317 13.79 5.76 9.98
N GLY A 318 13.84 6.59 11.02
CA GLY A 318 12.88 6.56 12.12
C GLY A 318 13.07 5.46 13.16
N LEU A 319 14.30 5.11 13.55
CA LEU A 319 14.52 4.14 14.64
C LEU A 319 13.83 4.56 15.97
N ASP A 320 13.72 5.86 16.22
CA ASP A 320 13.01 6.44 17.37
C ASP A 320 11.51 6.08 17.38
N GLN A 321 10.94 5.82 16.20
CA GLN A 321 9.53 5.47 16.01
C GLN A 321 9.24 4.00 16.31
N VAL A 322 10.28 3.17 16.47
CA VAL A 322 10.13 1.79 16.94
C VAL A 322 9.70 1.83 18.42
N PRO A 323 8.67 1.06 18.83
CA PRO A 323 8.24 0.99 20.21
C PRO A 323 9.42 0.65 21.14
N ALA A 324 9.51 1.33 22.28
CA ALA A 324 10.65 1.23 23.20
C ALA A 324 10.95 -0.24 23.60
N ALA A 325 9.92 -1.06 23.79
CA ALA A 325 10.04 -2.49 24.11
C ALA A 325 10.84 -3.31 23.08
N HIS A 326 10.82 -2.90 21.80
CA HIS A 326 11.43 -3.65 20.69
C HIS A 326 12.67 -2.96 20.10
N ARG A 327 12.96 -1.72 20.51
CA ARG A 327 14.02 -0.90 19.91
C ARG A 327 15.41 -1.51 20.11
N GLY A 328 15.71 -2.01 21.31
CA GLY A 328 16.98 -2.69 21.59
C GLY A 328 17.18 -3.98 20.77
N GLU A 329 16.11 -4.72 20.51
CA GLU A 329 16.16 -5.88 19.63
C GLU A 329 16.37 -5.49 18.17
N CYS A 330 15.68 -4.44 17.69
CA CYS A 330 15.84 -3.89 16.35
C CYS A 330 17.31 -3.54 16.07
N VAL A 331 17.96 -2.83 17.00
CA VAL A 331 19.37 -2.43 16.88
C VAL A 331 20.32 -3.63 16.81
N ARG A 332 20.10 -4.67 17.62
CA ARG A 332 20.89 -5.90 17.54
C ARG A 332 20.76 -6.58 16.18
N ARG A 333 19.57 -6.54 15.56
CA ARG A 333 19.34 -7.13 14.24
C ARG A 333 19.92 -6.29 13.11
N LEU A 334 19.85 -4.96 13.20
CA LEU A 334 20.54 -4.06 12.27
C LEU A 334 22.06 -4.31 12.26
N ARG A 335 22.66 -4.51 13.44
CA ARG A 335 24.08 -4.87 13.56
C ARG A 335 24.40 -6.19 12.83
N ARG A 336 23.55 -7.22 12.95
CA ARG A 336 23.76 -8.49 12.23
C ARG A 336 23.62 -8.32 10.72
N LEU A 337 22.61 -7.57 10.28
CA LEU A 337 22.34 -7.34 8.86
C LEU A 337 23.50 -6.64 8.15
N ARG A 338 24.21 -5.74 8.84
CA ARG A 338 25.44 -5.08 8.36
C ARG A 338 26.44 -6.06 7.76
N GLU A 339 26.62 -7.24 8.36
CA GLU A 339 27.61 -8.22 7.91
C GLU A 339 27.31 -8.76 6.49
N SER A 340 26.01 -8.75 6.12
CA SER A 340 25.41 -9.32 4.89
C SER A 340 24.89 -8.27 3.89
N CYS A 341 25.29 -7.00 4.00
CA CYS A 341 24.88 -5.96 3.04
C CYS A 341 26.10 -5.25 2.46
N ALA A 342 25.94 -4.68 1.26
CA ALA A 342 27.01 -3.90 0.61
C ALA A 342 27.34 -2.61 1.38
N GLY A 343 26.35 -2.01 2.02
CA GLY A 343 26.45 -0.86 2.92
C GLY A 343 25.17 -0.68 3.72
N ILE A 344 25.16 0.18 4.74
CA ILE A 344 23.98 0.42 5.59
C ILE A 344 23.93 1.86 6.09
N VAL A 345 22.73 2.43 6.13
CA VAL A 345 22.50 3.76 6.71
C VAL A 345 21.36 3.70 7.72
N VAL A 346 21.54 4.31 8.89
CA VAL A 346 20.52 4.34 9.95
C VAL A 346 20.26 5.76 10.43
N GLY A 347 19.02 6.21 10.26
CA GLY A 347 18.50 7.49 10.75
C GLY A 347 17.76 7.36 12.08
N CYS A 348 18.13 8.18 13.05
CA CYS A 348 17.43 8.25 14.34
C CYS A 348 17.53 9.63 14.97
N ARG A 349 16.87 9.81 16.12
CA ARG A 349 17.07 11.04 16.92
C ARG A 349 18.34 10.97 17.75
N TYR A 350 18.84 12.14 18.14
CA TYR A 350 20.08 12.25 18.92
C TYR A 350 19.99 11.52 20.27
N GLU A 351 18.82 11.47 20.89
CA GLU A 351 18.59 10.81 22.18
C GLU A 351 18.83 9.29 22.11
N GLU A 352 18.73 8.69 20.92
CA GLU A 352 18.99 7.26 20.68
C GLU A 352 20.46 6.95 20.44
N LEU A 353 21.36 7.96 20.47
CA LEU A 353 22.80 7.79 20.28
C LEU A 353 23.40 6.67 21.15
N PRO A 354 23.10 6.55 22.47
CA PRO A 354 23.68 5.49 23.30
C PRO A 354 23.32 4.09 22.80
N LEU A 355 22.13 3.93 22.23
CA LEU A 355 21.66 2.66 21.70
C LEU A 355 22.30 2.39 20.32
N VAL A 356 22.34 3.38 19.44
CA VAL A 356 22.85 3.23 18.06
C VAL A 356 24.38 3.13 18.00
N ARG A 357 25.12 3.63 19.00
CA ARG A 357 26.55 3.35 19.15
C ARG A 357 26.87 1.86 19.15
N THR A 358 25.92 1.05 19.59
CA THR A 358 26.09 -0.40 19.55
C THR A 358 26.13 -0.93 18.11
N ILE A 359 25.72 -0.20 17.08
CA ILE A 359 25.81 -0.67 15.68
C ILE A 359 27.27 -0.74 15.16
N ASP A 360 28.26 -0.19 15.89
CA ASP A 360 29.69 -0.20 15.53
C ASP A 360 29.94 0.29 14.09
N ALA A 361 29.19 1.33 13.71
CA ALA A 361 29.34 2.01 12.43
C ALA A 361 30.57 2.93 12.46
N VAL A 362 31.20 3.09 11.30
CA VAL A 362 32.45 3.85 11.15
C VAL A 362 32.24 5.35 11.40
N LEU A 363 31.07 5.90 11.03
CA LEU A 363 30.79 7.34 11.16
C LEU A 363 29.39 7.66 11.70
N HIS A 364 29.35 8.48 12.75
CA HIS A 364 28.13 9.09 13.29
C HIS A 364 28.08 10.57 12.91
N VAL A 365 27.03 10.96 12.19
CA VAL A 365 26.82 12.32 11.69
C VAL A 365 25.53 12.87 12.28
N GLN A 366 25.55 14.11 12.77
CA GLN A 366 24.37 14.84 13.18
C GLN A 366 24.01 15.90 12.14
N VAL A 367 22.73 15.95 11.75
CA VAL A 367 22.12 17.08 11.06
C VAL A 367 21.96 18.21 12.08
N ALA A 368 22.75 19.26 11.93
CA ALA A 368 22.79 20.39 12.84
C ALA A 368 21.68 21.40 12.58
N ALA A 369 21.34 22.16 13.61
CA ALA A 369 20.42 23.29 13.49
C ALA A 369 20.96 24.30 12.48
N PRO A 370 20.07 24.94 11.68
CA PRO A 370 20.46 26.10 10.90
C PRO A 370 21.21 27.09 11.78
N SER A 371 22.36 27.56 11.31
CA SER A 371 23.10 28.61 12.01
C SER A 371 22.34 29.94 11.96
N ARG A 372 22.73 30.88 12.83
CA ARG A 372 22.22 32.27 12.80
C ARG A 372 22.33 32.89 11.42
N GLU A 373 23.49 32.74 10.80
CA GLU A 373 23.77 33.17 9.44
C GLU A 373 22.81 32.54 8.41
N GLN A 374 22.62 31.21 8.42
CA GLN A 374 21.73 30.54 7.46
C GLN A 374 20.27 30.96 7.58
N VAL A 375 19.78 31.22 8.80
CA VAL A 375 18.43 31.74 9.00
C VAL A 375 18.35 33.19 8.56
N GLN A 376 19.37 34.01 8.85
CA GLN A 376 19.42 35.38 8.38
C GLN A 376 19.42 35.44 6.85
N ASP A 377 20.26 34.64 6.18
CA ASP A 377 20.29 34.52 4.72
C ASP A 377 18.93 34.09 4.16
N TYR A 378 18.26 33.12 4.82
CA TYR A 378 16.92 32.69 4.45
C TYR A 378 15.89 33.82 4.53
N LEU A 379 15.92 34.61 5.61
CA LEU A 379 15.02 35.76 5.80
C LEU A 379 15.35 36.89 4.81
N LEU A 380 16.63 37.17 4.57
CA LEU A 380 17.11 38.22 3.66
C LEU A 380 16.81 37.89 2.19
N ALA A 381 16.85 36.61 1.83
CA ALA A 381 16.46 36.17 0.49
C ALA A 381 14.99 36.49 0.17
N ASP A 382 14.13 36.77 1.15
CA ASP A 382 12.74 37.24 0.96
C ASP A 382 12.44 38.45 1.84
N ILE A 383 13.38 39.41 1.91
CA ILE A 383 13.29 40.51 2.87
C ILE A 383 11.99 41.30 2.73
N GLU A 384 11.47 41.48 1.52
CA GLU A 384 10.18 42.16 1.28
C GLU A 384 9.00 41.40 1.87
N ALA A 385 8.96 40.06 1.70
CA ALA A 385 7.86 39.26 2.23
C ALA A 385 7.98 39.03 3.74
N LEU A 386 9.20 38.98 4.30
CA LEU A 386 9.45 38.64 5.70
C LEU A 386 9.99 39.81 6.55
N ALA A 387 9.87 41.05 6.08
CA ALA A 387 10.35 42.24 6.78
C ALA A 387 9.90 42.28 8.26
N ASP A 388 8.63 41.95 8.51
CA ASP A 388 8.05 42.03 9.85
C ASP A 388 8.57 40.92 10.78
N VAL A 389 8.83 39.73 10.21
CA VAL A 389 9.46 38.59 10.90
C VAL A 389 10.92 38.90 11.22
N HIS A 390 11.65 39.49 10.28
CA HIS A 390 13.03 39.94 10.48
C HIS A 390 13.10 40.97 11.61
N ALA A 391 12.24 41.99 11.58
CA ALA A 391 12.18 43.00 12.63
C ALA A 391 11.79 42.42 14.01
N ALA A 392 10.87 41.44 14.05
CA ALA A 392 10.51 40.76 15.29
C ALA A 392 11.71 39.98 15.88
N LEU A 393 12.46 39.28 15.05
CA LEU A 393 13.65 38.53 15.47
C LEU A 393 14.78 39.44 15.98
N GLN A 394 14.94 40.65 15.42
CA GLN A 394 15.91 41.63 15.91
C GLN A 394 15.49 42.23 17.26
N ALA A 395 14.18 42.36 17.51
CA ALA A 395 13.65 42.93 18.74
C ALA A 395 13.63 41.95 19.91
N ASP A 396 13.41 40.64 19.66
CA ASP A 396 13.35 39.60 20.69
C ASP A 396 14.22 38.38 20.29
N SER A 397 15.36 38.22 21.00
CA SER A 397 16.27 37.10 20.78
C SER A 397 15.70 35.75 21.22
N ASP A 398 14.67 35.73 22.06
CA ASP A 398 14.06 34.50 22.60
C ASP A 398 13.23 33.76 21.54
N LEU A 399 12.94 34.40 20.40
CA LEU A 399 12.31 33.77 19.24
C LEU A 399 13.24 32.80 18.51
N TRP A 400 14.56 32.94 18.70
CA TRP A 400 15.58 32.19 17.98
C TRP A 400 15.35 30.65 17.95
N PRO A 401 15.02 29.98 19.07
CA PRO A 401 14.76 28.54 19.08
C PRO A 401 13.64 28.09 18.13
N LEU A 402 12.64 28.95 17.86
CA LEU A 402 11.56 28.64 16.91
C LEU A 402 12.06 28.59 15.47
N LEU A 403 13.08 29.39 15.12
CA LEU A 403 13.66 29.45 13.78
C LEU A 403 14.76 28.39 13.55
N GLN A 404 15.14 27.62 14.56
CA GLN A 404 16.13 26.54 14.43
C GLN A 404 15.58 25.27 13.75
N SER A 405 14.31 25.27 13.38
CA SER A 405 13.66 24.19 12.64
C SER A 405 13.34 24.64 11.22
N PRO A 406 13.93 24.02 10.17
CA PRO A 406 13.58 24.31 8.78
C PRO A 406 12.08 24.21 8.49
N LEU A 407 11.39 23.28 9.15
CA LEU A 407 9.94 23.18 9.08
C LEU A 407 9.25 24.45 9.62
N MET A 408 9.65 24.92 10.80
CA MET A 408 9.02 26.09 11.41
C MET A 408 9.27 27.34 10.57
N LEU A 409 10.44 27.44 9.93
CA LEU A 409 10.73 28.50 8.96
C LEU A 409 9.79 28.47 7.75
N ASN A 410 9.46 27.28 7.23
CA ASN A 410 8.45 27.13 6.17
C ASN A 410 7.04 27.52 6.65
N VAL A 411 6.67 27.17 7.89
CA VAL A 411 5.37 27.55 8.48
C VAL A 411 5.30 29.08 8.68
N ILE A 412 6.35 29.69 9.23
CA ILE A 412 6.48 31.14 9.44
C ILE A 412 6.40 31.87 8.10
N HIS A 413 7.15 31.43 7.09
CA HIS A 413 7.08 31.99 5.74
C HIS A 413 5.66 31.90 5.18
N GLY A 414 5.07 30.70 5.24
CA GLY A 414 3.71 30.45 4.80
C GLY A 414 2.63 31.23 5.55
N ALA A 415 2.87 31.64 6.80
CA ALA A 415 1.97 32.44 7.61
C ALA A 415 2.12 33.94 7.33
N TYR A 416 3.36 34.46 7.32
CA TYR A 416 3.64 35.89 7.38
C TYR A 416 4.19 36.52 6.10
N ALA A 417 4.49 35.76 5.04
CA ALA A 417 4.94 36.33 3.76
C ALA A 417 3.97 37.43 3.26
N GLY A 418 4.43 38.69 3.23
CA GLY A 418 3.68 39.89 2.85
C GLY A 418 2.71 40.41 3.92
N ARG A 419 2.90 40.06 5.21
CA ARG A 419 1.99 40.40 6.32
C ARG A 419 2.73 40.71 7.62
N THR A 420 2.00 41.29 8.58
CA THR A 420 2.53 41.55 9.92
C THR A 420 2.57 40.29 10.77
N ALA A 421 3.66 40.12 11.52
CA ALA A 421 3.96 39.01 12.41
C ALA A 421 3.61 39.35 13.87
N VAL A 422 2.36 39.80 14.09
CA VAL A 422 1.87 40.25 15.42
C VAL A 422 2.12 39.19 16.49
N ALA A 423 1.83 37.92 16.20
CA ALA A 423 2.02 36.81 17.11
C ALA A 423 3.49 36.54 17.50
N LEU A 424 4.47 36.97 16.69
CA LEU A 424 5.89 36.89 17.06
C LEU A 424 6.30 38.04 18.00
N ARG A 425 5.55 39.14 18.02
CA ARG A 425 5.88 40.36 18.77
C ARG A 425 5.21 40.46 20.13
N GLU A 426 4.37 39.49 20.51
CA GLU A 426 3.74 39.48 21.84
C GLU A 426 4.80 39.25 22.94
N PRO A 427 5.03 40.24 23.83
CA PRO A 427 6.03 40.12 24.88
C PRO A 427 5.56 39.19 26.01
N GLY A 428 6.52 38.50 26.65
CA GLY A 428 6.28 37.73 27.87
C GLY A 428 5.60 36.36 27.70
N ARG A 429 5.52 35.82 26.48
CA ARG A 429 5.03 34.45 26.22
C ARG A 429 6.16 33.46 26.01
N ASP A 430 5.96 32.23 26.48
CA ASP A 430 6.86 31.11 26.19
C ASP A 430 6.80 30.73 24.70
N ASN A 431 7.87 30.10 24.21
CA ASN A 431 8.02 29.61 22.85
C ASN A 431 6.97 28.55 22.49
N HIS A 432 6.47 27.77 23.44
CA HIS A 432 5.38 26.84 23.19
C HIS A 432 4.07 27.55 22.80
N ASP A 433 3.71 28.60 23.53
CA ASP A 433 2.52 29.41 23.23
C ASP A 433 2.66 30.13 21.88
N ARG A 434 3.83 30.71 21.62
CA ARG A 434 4.16 31.38 20.36
C ARG A 434 4.07 30.42 19.17
N GLN A 435 4.55 29.18 19.32
CA GLN A 435 4.39 28.15 18.31
C GLN A 435 2.92 27.90 17.96
N GLY A 436 2.04 27.84 18.97
CA GLY A 436 0.60 27.71 18.77
C GLY A 436 0.00 28.87 17.96
N LEU A 437 0.40 30.10 18.26
CA LEU A 437 -0.06 31.31 17.56
C LEU A 437 0.45 31.38 16.10
N ILE A 438 1.68 30.93 15.84
CA ILE A 438 2.23 30.82 14.47
C ILE A 438 1.42 29.81 13.66
N LEU A 439 1.08 28.66 14.25
CA LEU A 439 0.25 27.65 13.60
C LEU A 439 -1.18 28.14 13.36
N ASP A 440 -1.75 28.92 14.29
CA ASP A 440 -3.03 29.59 14.10
C ASP A 440 -2.97 30.59 12.93
N ALA A 441 -1.93 31.43 12.86
CA ALA A 441 -1.73 32.36 11.75
C ALA A 441 -1.55 31.64 10.40
N TYR A 442 -0.81 30.53 10.39
CA TYR A 442 -0.63 29.68 9.22
C TYR A 442 -1.97 29.11 8.74
N LEU A 443 -2.74 28.48 9.63
CA LEU A 443 -4.04 27.90 9.28
C LEU A 443 -5.05 28.99 8.86
N ARG A 444 -5.05 30.13 9.55
CA ARG A 444 -5.89 31.28 9.20
C ARG A 444 -5.64 31.70 7.76
N ARG A 445 -4.36 31.87 7.38
CA ARG A 445 -4.00 32.23 6.02
C ARG A 445 -4.42 31.19 4.99
N ARG A 446 -4.14 29.92 5.25
CA ARG A 446 -4.44 28.83 4.31
C ARG A 446 -5.94 28.53 4.17
N LEU A 447 -6.76 28.86 5.17
CA LEU A 447 -8.20 28.57 5.19
C LEU A 447 -9.11 29.79 4.93
N LEU A 448 -8.71 30.99 5.36
CA LEU A 448 -9.54 32.21 5.28
C LEU A 448 -9.16 33.09 4.11
N ASP A 449 -7.87 33.42 4.01
CA ASP A 449 -7.37 34.42 3.07
C ASP A 449 -7.23 33.87 1.66
N ASP A 450 -7.01 32.57 1.56
CA ASP A 450 -7.12 31.82 0.33
C ASP A 450 -8.21 30.76 0.60
N PRO A 451 -9.49 31.01 0.26
CA PRO A 451 -10.56 30.06 0.54
C PRO A 451 -10.55 28.89 -0.47
N PRO A 452 -10.88 27.64 -0.08
CA PRO A 452 -10.89 26.48 -0.97
C PRO A 452 -11.62 26.75 -2.30
N ALA A 453 -11.00 26.39 -3.43
CA ALA A 453 -11.51 26.68 -4.77
C ALA A 453 -12.82 25.91 -5.05
N GLY A 454 -13.94 26.60 -4.81
CA GLY A 454 -15.29 26.07 -4.92
C GLY A 454 -15.89 25.87 -3.54
N ARG A 455 -16.93 26.66 -3.22
CA ARG A 455 -17.70 26.62 -1.97
C ARG A 455 -18.07 25.18 -1.59
N HIS A 456 -17.34 24.58 -0.66
CA HIS A 456 -17.74 23.35 0.02
C HIS A 456 -17.63 23.64 1.51
N GLY A 457 -18.66 24.29 2.06
CA GLY A 457 -18.65 24.77 3.44
C GLY A 457 -17.78 26.01 3.62
N GLY A 458 -18.22 26.93 4.49
CA GLY A 458 -17.36 28.05 4.90
C GLY A 458 -16.11 27.55 5.63
N PRO A 459 -15.14 28.42 5.92
CA PRO A 459 -13.88 28.02 6.57
C PRO A 459 -14.05 27.26 7.90
N ARG A 460 -15.15 27.52 8.62
CA ARG A 460 -15.53 26.76 9.82
C ARG A 460 -15.77 25.27 9.53
N GLN A 461 -16.49 24.93 8.46
CA GLN A 461 -16.75 23.54 8.11
C GLN A 461 -15.45 22.83 7.68
N ALA A 462 -14.59 23.52 6.92
CA ALA A 462 -13.27 23.01 6.58
C ALA A 462 -12.44 22.70 7.83
N LEU A 463 -12.46 23.60 8.83
CA LEU A 463 -11.81 23.38 10.11
C LEU A 463 -12.38 22.17 10.84
N THR A 464 -13.70 22.02 10.90
CA THR A 464 -14.38 20.86 11.51
C THR A 464 -13.96 19.55 10.85
N TRP A 465 -13.86 19.51 9.52
CA TRP A 465 -13.43 18.30 8.80
C TRP A 465 -11.94 17.99 9.01
N LEU A 466 -11.07 19.01 9.05
CA LEU A 466 -9.65 18.83 9.29
C LEU A 466 -9.35 18.39 10.72
N THR A 467 -10.03 18.99 11.71
CA THR A 467 -9.91 18.59 13.13
C THR A 467 -10.44 17.18 13.36
N TRP A 468 -11.59 16.84 12.77
CA TRP A 468 -12.08 15.46 12.81
C TRP A 468 -11.09 14.48 12.17
N LEU A 469 -10.55 14.79 10.99
CA LEU A 469 -9.58 13.94 10.31
C LEU A 469 -8.30 13.77 11.15
N ALA A 470 -7.78 14.85 11.72
CA ALA A 470 -6.58 14.83 12.57
C ALA A 470 -6.76 13.89 13.76
N ARG A 471 -7.88 14.01 14.48
CA ARG A 471 -8.21 13.10 15.60
C ARG A 471 -8.40 11.66 15.13
N ALA A 472 -9.20 11.45 14.09
CA ALA A 472 -9.50 10.11 13.60
C ALA A 472 -8.25 9.35 13.14
N LEU A 473 -7.23 10.05 12.63
CA LEU A 473 -5.93 9.47 12.30
C LEU A 473 -5.07 9.23 13.54
N SER A 474 -5.00 10.22 14.45
CA SER A 474 -4.24 10.11 15.70
C SER A 474 -4.76 8.98 16.61
N ASP A 475 -6.07 8.86 16.80
CA ASP A 475 -6.71 7.84 17.64
C ASP A 475 -6.46 6.42 17.10
N ARG A 476 -6.35 6.29 15.77
CA ARG A 476 -6.03 5.01 15.12
C ARG A 476 -4.54 4.72 15.00
N GLY A 477 -3.68 5.67 15.33
CA GLY A 477 -2.24 5.57 15.08
C GLY A 477 -1.90 5.48 13.58
N GLU A 478 -2.77 6.02 12.72
CA GLU A 478 -2.58 6.06 11.28
C GLU A 478 -2.03 7.43 10.85
N GLU A 479 -1.06 7.46 9.95
CA GLU A 479 -0.51 8.71 9.41
C GLU A 479 -1.06 9.05 8.01
N ILE A 480 -1.70 8.08 7.35
CA ILE A 480 -2.16 8.17 5.95
C ILE A 480 -3.62 7.74 5.86
N LEU A 481 -4.48 8.68 5.47
CA LEU A 481 -5.85 8.43 5.09
C LEU A 481 -5.91 7.84 3.68
N TYR A 482 -6.46 6.63 3.55
CA TYR A 482 -6.86 6.06 2.26
C TYR A 482 -8.37 6.19 2.09
N LEU A 483 -8.80 7.00 1.12
CA LEU A 483 -10.22 7.27 0.90
C LEU A 483 -11.04 6.00 0.62
N ASP A 484 -10.46 5.02 -0.08
CA ASP A 484 -11.07 3.73 -0.40
C ASP A 484 -10.96 2.68 0.72
N ARG A 485 -10.42 3.04 1.89
CA ARG A 485 -10.37 2.18 3.09
C ARG A 485 -11.21 2.70 4.25
N LEU A 486 -12.10 3.65 4.00
CA LEU A 486 -13.15 3.99 4.96
C LEU A 486 -14.08 2.77 5.10
N ASP A 487 -13.91 2.03 6.19
CA ASP A 487 -14.66 0.82 6.53
C ASP A 487 -15.58 1.06 7.74
N LEU A 488 -16.24 0.00 8.22
CA LEU A 488 -17.24 0.09 9.29
C LEU A 488 -16.65 0.59 10.61
N ASP A 489 -15.35 0.43 10.82
CA ASP A 489 -14.64 0.87 12.04
C ASP A 489 -14.54 2.41 12.12
N TRP A 490 -14.99 3.12 11.07
CA TRP A 490 -15.18 4.57 11.07
C TRP A 490 -16.54 5.04 11.58
N LEU A 491 -17.45 4.11 11.85
CA LEU A 491 -18.81 4.39 12.26
C LEU A 491 -19.05 3.96 13.70
N SER A 492 -20.02 4.61 14.38
CA SER A 492 -20.50 4.15 15.68
C SER A 492 -21.31 2.86 15.54
N ALA A 493 -21.49 2.11 16.64
CA ALA A 493 -22.09 0.78 16.63
C ALA A 493 -23.46 0.74 15.91
N ARG A 494 -24.39 1.64 16.27
CA ARG A 494 -25.69 1.80 15.60
C ARG A 494 -25.60 2.03 14.08
N GLN A 495 -24.57 2.74 13.63
CA GLN A 495 -24.38 3.07 12.21
C GLN A 495 -23.76 1.91 11.44
N GLN A 496 -22.93 1.10 12.11
CA GLN A 496 -22.44 -0.15 11.58
C GLN A 496 -23.61 -1.09 11.30
N ILE A 497 -24.56 -1.21 12.24
CA ILE A 497 -25.80 -1.99 12.05
C ILE A 497 -26.53 -1.54 10.77
N VAL A 498 -26.82 -0.24 10.65
CA VAL A 498 -27.53 0.28 9.47
C VAL A 498 -26.76 -0.03 8.18
N THR A 499 -25.43 0.09 8.18
CA THR A 499 -24.61 -0.20 7.00
C THR A 499 -24.60 -1.69 6.64
N ARG A 500 -24.56 -2.58 7.65
CA ARG A 500 -24.68 -4.03 7.45
C ARG A 500 -26.04 -4.40 6.89
N VAL A 501 -27.11 -3.81 7.42
CA VAL A 501 -28.48 -3.97 6.89
C VAL A 501 -28.56 -3.50 5.44
N ILE A 502 -28.00 -2.33 5.09
CA ILE A 502 -27.96 -1.85 3.70
C ILE A 502 -27.24 -2.87 2.79
N ASN A 503 -26.09 -3.39 3.21
CA ASN A 503 -25.36 -4.39 2.43
C ASN A 503 -26.16 -5.69 2.24
N LEU A 504 -26.88 -6.15 3.27
CA LEU A 504 -27.72 -7.34 3.21
C LEU A 504 -28.96 -7.15 2.32
N GLN A 505 -29.56 -5.96 2.35
CA GLN A 505 -30.80 -5.67 1.61
C GLN A 505 -30.56 -5.30 0.15
N THR A 506 -29.36 -4.84 -0.21
CA THR A 506 -29.07 -4.43 -1.59
C THR A 506 -29.23 -5.57 -2.61
N PRO A 507 -28.71 -6.78 -2.41
CA PRO A 507 -28.94 -7.91 -3.31
C PRO A 507 -30.41 -8.31 -3.41
N LEU A 508 -31.14 -8.32 -2.29
CA LEU A 508 -32.57 -8.65 -2.26
C LEU A 508 -33.39 -7.64 -3.06
N LEU A 509 -33.09 -6.35 -2.92
CA LEU A 509 -33.77 -5.26 -3.61
C LEU A 509 -33.54 -5.33 -5.11
N LEU A 510 -32.28 -5.38 -5.53
CA LEU A 510 -31.93 -5.44 -6.94
C LEU A 510 -32.41 -6.75 -7.57
N GLY A 511 -32.31 -7.86 -6.84
CA GLY A 511 -32.73 -9.18 -7.31
C GLY A 511 -34.24 -9.29 -7.48
N GLY A 512 -35.02 -8.81 -6.51
CA GLY A 512 -36.48 -8.84 -6.63
C GLY A 512 -37.02 -7.88 -7.69
N VAL A 513 -36.46 -6.68 -7.82
CA VAL A 513 -36.80 -5.77 -8.94
C VAL A 513 -36.50 -6.44 -10.29
N LEU A 514 -35.35 -7.12 -10.41
CA LEU A 514 -34.99 -7.86 -11.60
C LEU A 514 -35.98 -9.02 -11.88
N VAL A 515 -36.33 -9.82 -10.87
CA VAL A 515 -37.29 -10.92 -11.01
C VAL A 515 -38.66 -10.40 -11.44
N LEU A 516 -39.16 -9.32 -10.83
CA LEU A 516 -40.43 -8.72 -11.20
C LEU A 516 -40.40 -8.17 -12.64
N ALA A 517 -39.30 -7.54 -13.06
CA ALA A 517 -39.14 -7.04 -14.43
C ALA A 517 -39.09 -8.16 -15.49
N TRP A 518 -38.54 -9.34 -15.15
CA TRP A 518 -38.61 -10.50 -16.04
C TRP A 518 -39.98 -11.16 -16.02
N LEU A 519 -40.66 -11.20 -14.87
CA LEU A 519 -42.03 -11.69 -14.78
C LEU A 519 -43.00 -10.85 -15.61
N THR A 520 -42.87 -9.53 -15.61
CA THR A 520 -43.67 -8.67 -16.50
C THR A 520 -43.39 -8.98 -17.96
N ALA A 521 -42.14 -9.26 -18.34
CA ALA A 521 -41.78 -9.66 -19.70
C ALA A 521 -42.39 -11.03 -20.08
N PHE A 522 -42.35 -12.03 -19.20
CA PHE A 522 -42.97 -13.33 -19.44
C PHE A 522 -44.50 -13.24 -19.59
N VAL A 523 -45.15 -12.42 -18.75
CA VAL A 523 -46.59 -12.17 -18.85
C VAL A 523 -46.94 -11.44 -20.15
N ALA A 524 -46.15 -10.43 -20.52
CA ALA A 524 -46.36 -9.65 -21.75
C ALA A 524 -46.15 -10.49 -23.03
N HIS A 525 -45.22 -11.45 -23.00
CA HIS A 525 -44.99 -12.38 -24.11
C HIS A 525 -46.06 -13.51 -24.17
N GLY A 526 -46.80 -13.73 -23.08
CA GLY A 526 -47.80 -14.80 -22.97
C GLY A 526 -47.24 -16.15 -22.54
N ASP A 527 -45.97 -16.22 -22.09
CA ASP A 527 -45.34 -17.47 -21.63
C ASP A 527 -45.88 -17.93 -20.27
N LEU A 528 -46.32 -16.99 -19.42
CA LEU A 528 -46.76 -17.24 -18.05
C LEU A 528 -48.03 -16.46 -17.73
N SER A 529 -49.09 -17.15 -17.33
CA SER A 529 -50.30 -16.53 -16.77
C SER A 529 -50.18 -16.43 -15.24
N THR A 530 -49.96 -15.23 -14.69
CA THR A 530 -49.81 -15.01 -13.24
C THR A 530 -50.27 -13.62 -12.81
N SER A 531 -50.74 -13.48 -11.57
CA SER A 531 -50.97 -12.18 -10.94
C SER A 531 -49.63 -11.50 -10.64
N LEU A 532 -49.35 -10.37 -11.30
CA LEU A 532 -48.19 -9.53 -10.99
C LEU A 532 -48.34 -8.84 -9.62
N GLY A 533 -49.58 -8.58 -9.19
CA GLY A 533 -49.88 -7.99 -7.88
C GLY A 533 -49.47 -8.91 -6.73
N ASP A 534 -49.83 -10.19 -6.82
CA ASP A 534 -49.50 -11.22 -5.83
C ASP A 534 -48.00 -11.43 -5.72
N ALA A 535 -47.33 -11.50 -6.88
CA ALA A 535 -45.87 -11.60 -6.98
C ALA A 535 -45.15 -10.39 -6.34
N ALA A 536 -45.63 -9.17 -6.62
CA ALA A 536 -45.08 -7.94 -6.03
C ALA A 536 -45.35 -7.84 -4.53
N LEU A 537 -46.54 -8.23 -4.07
CA LEU A 537 -46.90 -8.27 -2.66
C LEU A 537 -46.01 -9.25 -1.88
N LEU A 538 -45.80 -10.47 -2.41
CA LEU A 538 -44.92 -11.45 -1.79
C LEU A 538 -43.48 -10.92 -1.68
N TRP A 539 -42.95 -10.31 -2.74
CA TRP A 539 -41.62 -9.71 -2.70
C TRP A 539 -41.50 -8.59 -1.66
N LEU A 540 -42.48 -7.69 -1.60
CA LEU A 540 -42.47 -6.59 -0.63
C LEU A 540 -42.50 -7.10 0.80
N VAL A 541 -43.34 -8.10 1.09
CA VAL A 541 -43.49 -8.69 2.43
C VAL A 541 -42.21 -9.40 2.85
N THR A 542 -41.61 -10.19 1.97
CA THR A 542 -40.33 -10.87 2.25
C THR A 542 -39.18 -9.87 2.43
N MET A 543 -39.20 -8.73 1.75
CA MET A 543 -38.24 -7.64 1.96
C MET A 543 -38.38 -6.99 3.34
N VAL A 544 -39.61 -6.62 3.73
CA VAL A 544 -39.88 -6.04 5.05
C VAL A 544 -39.52 -7.04 6.15
N ALA A 545 -39.86 -8.31 5.95
CA ALA A 545 -39.56 -9.39 6.88
C ALA A 545 -38.06 -9.56 7.14
N THR A 546 -37.27 -9.66 6.06
CA THR A 546 -35.81 -9.81 6.17
C THR A 546 -35.13 -8.56 6.73
N THR A 547 -35.65 -7.37 6.45
CA THR A 547 -35.14 -6.12 7.02
C THR A 547 -35.35 -6.07 8.54
N ALA A 548 -36.56 -6.39 9.00
CA ALA A 548 -36.89 -6.46 10.42
C ALA A 548 -36.07 -7.54 11.15
N GLN A 549 -35.90 -8.71 10.52
CA GLN A 549 -35.03 -9.78 11.03
C GLN A 549 -33.57 -9.34 11.15
N ALA A 550 -33.04 -8.61 10.17
CA ALA A 550 -31.65 -8.13 10.19
C ALA A 550 -31.41 -7.11 11.31
N ILE A 551 -32.32 -6.15 11.49
CA ILE A 551 -32.23 -5.13 12.53
C ILE A 551 -32.33 -5.77 13.92
N THR A 552 -33.28 -6.69 14.12
CA THR A 552 -33.45 -7.39 15.41
C THR A 552 -32.26 -8.27 15.73
N ALA A 553 -31.70 -8.99 14.76
CA ALA A 553 -30.51 -9.82 14.96
C ALA A 553 -29.30 -9.00 15.43
N GLU A 554 -29.04 -7.85 14.82
CA GLU A 554 -27.92 -6.98 15.17
C GLU A 554 -28.11 -6.31 16.54
N ASN A 555 -29.31 -5.81 16.86
CA ASN A 555 -29.61 -5.20 18.17
C ASN A 555 -29.48 -6.22 19.33
N LEU A 556 -29.83 -7.49 19.08
CA LEU A 556 -29.72 -8.55 20.07
C LEU A 556 -28.27 -8.98 20.31
N ASP A 557 -27.41 -8.93 19.29
CA ASP A 557 -25.99 -9.23 19.44
C ASP A 557 -25.23 -8.10 20.18
N GLU A 558 -25.68 -6.84 20.12
CA GLU A 558 -25.12 -5.74 20.94
C GLU A 558 -25.49 -5.84 22.42
N THR A 559 -26.69 -6.33 22.75
CA THR A 559 -27.24 -6.28 24.12
C THR A 559 -26.95 -7.52 24.96
N MET A 560 -26.63 -8.66 24.35
CA MET A 560 -26.50 -9.95 25.04
C MET A 560 -25.03 -10.41 25.14
N PRO A 561 -24.56 -10.89 26.32
CA PRO A 561 -23.19 -11.33 26.48
C PRO A 561 -22.85 -12.54 25.59
N ALA A 562 -21.62 -12.58 25.08
CA ALA A 562 -21.13 -13.57 24.12
C ALA A 562 -21.21 -15.04 24.58
N ARG A 563 -21.40 -15.30 25.87
CA ARG A 563 -21.57 -16.64 26.47
C ARG A 563 -22.99 -17.21 26.41
N THR A 564 -23.98 -16.44 25.99
CA THR A 564 -25.36 -16.92 25.86
C THR A 564 -25.47 -17.97 24.76
N THR A 565 -26.02 -19.14 25.08
CA THR A 565 -26.18 -20.25 24.13
C THR A 565 -27.19 -19.89 23.05
N THR A 566 -27.02 -20.46 21.85
CA THR A 566 -27.83 -20.15 20.67
C THR A 566 -29.33 -20.42 20.90
N TRP A 567 -29.65 -21.42 21.72
CA TRP A 567 -31.01 -21.82 22.10
C TRP A 567 -31.70 -20.82 23.04
N ALA A 568 -30.95 -20.17 23.95
CA ALA A 568 -31.49 -19.14 24.84
C ALA A 568 -31.90 -17.85 24.09
N ARG A 569 -31.35 -17.63 22.88
CA ARG A 569 -31.68 -16.48 22.02
C ARG A 569 -32.91 -16.70 21.14
N LEU A 570 -33.35 -17.95 20.97
CA LEU A 570 -34.44 -18.32 20.08
C LEU A 570 -35.79 -17.69 20.45
N PRO A 571 -36.29 -17.74 21.71
CA PRO A 571 -37.59 -17.16 22.05
C PRO A 571 -37.61 -15.64 21.91
N VAL A 572 -36.51 -14.96 22.22
CA VAL A 572 -36.36 -13.51 22.02
C VAL A 572 -36.37 -13.15 20.54
N LYS A 573 -35.66 -13.93 19.70
CA LYS A 573 -35.69 -13.75 18.24
C LYS A 573 -37.07 -14.03 17.65
N VAL A 574 -37.80 -15.02 18.15
CA VAL A 574 -39.17 -15.33 17.69
C VAL A 574 -40.14 -14.22 18.10
N ALA A 575 -40.09 -13.77 19.36
CA ALA A 575 -40.94 -12.70 19.85
C ALA A 575 -40.69 -11.37 19.10
N ALA A 576 -39.42 -11.02 18.85
CA ALA A 576 -39.04 -9.82 18.11
C ALA A 576 -39.50 -9.85 16.63
N ASN A 577 -39.70 -11.04 16.07
CA ASN A 577 -40.16 -11.24 14.69
C ASN A 577 -41.65 -11.60 14.58
N LEU A 578 -42.40 -11.63 15.68
CA LEU A 578 -43.81 -12.02 15.69
C LEU A 578 -44.69 -11.17 14.75
N PRO A 579 -44.56 -9.82 14.68
CA PRO A 579 -45.34 -9.00 13.75
C PRO A 579 -45.08 -9.34 12.29
N VAL A 580 -43.82 -9.69 11.96
CA VAL A 580 -43.39 -10.11 10.62
C VAL A 580 -43.94 -11.49 10.28
N ILE A 581 -43.94 -12.41 11.24
CA ILE A 581 -44.49 -13.76 11.09
C ILE A 581 -46.01 -13.69 10.88
N LEU A 582 -46.70 -12.82 11.64
CA LEU A 582 -48.14 -12.59 11.49
C LEU A 582 -48.47 -11.94 10.14
N LEU A 583 -47.69 -10.94 9.69
CA LEU A 583 -47.84 -10.34 8.37
C LEU A 583 -47.59 -11.37 7.25
N GLY A 584 -46.59 -12.24 7.43
CA GLY A 584 -46.35 -13.39 6.55
C GLY A 584 -47.55 -14.34 6.52
N GLY A 585 -48.17 -14.61 7.66
CA GLY A 585 -49.39 -15.44 7.79
C GLY A 585 -50.60 -14.88 7.02
N VAL A 586 -50.82 -13.57 7.07
CA VAL A 586 -51.89 -12.91 6.31
C VAL A 586 -51.61 -12.94 4.80
N VAL A 587 -50.36 -12.77 4.41
CA VAL A 587 -49.95 -12.83 2.98
C VAL A 587 -50.05 -14.26 2.46
N LEU A 588 -49.74 -15.25 3.31
CA LEU A 588 -49.97 -16.67 3.05
C LEU A 588 -51.43 -17.02 2.76
N SER A 589 -52.40 -16.25 3.27
CA SER A 589 -53.83 -16.52 3.04
C SER A 589 -54.46 -15.78 1.85
N VAL A 590 -53.77 -14.78 1.27
CA VAL A 590 -54.32 -13.94 0.19
C VAL A 590 -53.65 -14.22 -1.17
N VAL A 591 -52.42 -14.71 -1.18
CA VAL A 591 -51.65 -14.99 -2.39
C VAL A 591 -52.01 -16.34 -2.98
N ASP A 592 -52.20 -16.41 -4.29
CA ASP A 592 -52.32 -17.70 -5.00
C ASP A 592 -50.96 -18.39 -5.12
N TRP A 593 -50.70 -19.35 -4.23
CA TRP A 593 -49.46 -20.15 -4.20
C TRP A 593 -49.27 -21.06 -5.41
N HIS A 594 -50.33 -21.31 -6.17
CA HIS A 594 -50.26 -22.09 -7.41
C HIS A 594 -49.90 -21.23 -8.62
N ALA A 595 -50.00 -19.90 -8.50
CA ALA A 595 -49.64 -18.97 -9.57
C ALA A 595 -48.13 -19.06 -9.85
N PRO A 596 -47.73 -19.22 -11.12
CA PRO A 596 -46.34 -19.52 -11.42
C PRO A 596 -45.40 -18.35 -11.17
N GLY A 597 -45.88 -17.11 -11.23
CA GLY A 597 -45.09 -15.94 -10.84
C GLY A 597 -44.75 -15.89 -9.36
N VAL A 598 -45.64 -16.38 -8.49
CA VAL A 598 -45.41 -16.46 -7.04
C VAL A 598 -44.27 -17.43 -6.73
N VAL A 599 -44.27 -18.60 -7.38
CA VAL A 599 -43.18 -19.59 -7.26
C VAL A 599 -41.85 -19.02 -7.74
N VAL A 600 -41.84 -18.30 -8.86
CA VAL A 600 -40.62 -17.67 -9.41
C VAL A 600 -40.08 -16.57 -8.47
N VAL A 601 -40.94 -15.72 -7.91
CA VAL A 601 -40.54 -14.72 -6.91
C VAL A 601 -39.96 -15.39 -5.67
N LEU A 602 -40.62 -16.41 -5.13
CA LEU A 602 -40.19 -17.11 -3.93
C LEU A 602 -38.80 -17.74 -4.11
N LEU A 603 -38.60 -18.48 -5.20
CA LEU A 603 -37.33 -19.13 -5.49
C LEU A 603 -36.23 -18.12 -5.84
N GLY A 604 -36.56 -17.05 -6.58
CA GLY A 604 -35.63 -15.97 -6.88
C GLY A 604 -35.17 -15.20 -5.63
N TRP A 605 -36.11 -14.89 -4.73
CA TRP A 605 -35.82 -14.29 -3.42
C TRP A 605 -34.95 -15.22 -2.57
N ALA A 606 -35.34 -16.49 -2.43
CA ALA A 606 -34.60 -17.47 -1.64
C ALA A 606 -33.16 -17.61 -2.15
N TRP A 607 -32.97 -17.66 -3.48
CA TRP A 607 -31.65 -17.71 -4.09
C TRP A 607 -30.79 -16.49 -3.77
N MET A 608 -31.36 -15.28 -3.87
CA MET A 608 -30.66 -14.04 -3.48
C MET A 608 -30.34 -13.99 -1.98
N GLN A 609 -31.24 -14.49 -1.13
CA GLN A 609 -31.04 -14.56 0.31
C GLN A 609 -29.90 -15.51 0.68
N PHE A 610 -29.87 -16.72 0.10
CA PHE A 610 -28.77 -17.65 0.34
C PHE A 610 -27.43 -17.12 -0.20
N THR A 611 -27.44 -16.45 -1.36
CA THR A 611 -26.23 -15.82 -1.92
C THR A 611 -25.68 -14.76 -0.97
N SER A 612 -26.55 -13.88 -0.48
CA SER A 612 -26.18 -12.81 0.45
C SER A 612 -25.67 -13.36 1.78
N THR A 613 -26.30 -14.43 2.27
CA THR A 613 -25.88 -15.12 3.50
C THR A 613 -24.52 -15.79 3.33
N GLU A 614 -24.26 -16.43 2.18
CA GLU A 614 -22.95 -17.01 1.88
C GLU A 614 -21.84 -15.94 1.84
N ASP A 615 -22.15 -14.74 1.33
CA ASP A 615 -21.20 -13.62 1.25
C ASP A 615 -20.81 -13.06 2.62
N VAL A 616 -21.64 -13.20 3.66
CA VAL A 616 -21.27 -12.86 5.05
C VAL A 616 -20.09 -13.69 5.55
N PHE A 617 -19.95 -14.93 5.06
CA PHE A 617 -18.82 -15.80 5.39
C PHE A 617 -17.55 -15.54 4.56
N ARG A 618 -17.60 -14.58 3.62
CA ARG A 618 -16.49 -14.21 2.72
C ARG A 618 -16.05 -12.77 2.95
N SER A 619 -14.88 -12.40 2.43
CA SER A 619 -14.36 -11.02 2.48
C SER A 619 -14.96 -10.10 1.41
N THR A 620 -16.22 -10.33 1.01
CA THR A 620 -16.92 -9.67 -0.11
C THR A 620 -17.08 -8.16 0.08
N LEU A 621 -17.06 -7.71 1.34
CA LEU A 621 -17.15 -6.29 1.71
C LEU A 621 -15.83 -5.52 1.55
N ARG A 622 -14.72 -6.21 1.25
CA ARG A 622 -13.43 -5.56 0.94
C ARG A 622 -13.37 -5.20 -0.54
N PRO A 623 -12.78 -4.04 -0.92
CA PRO A 623 -12.58 -3.70 -2.32
C PRO A 623 -11.86 -4.80 -3.08
N VAL A 624 -12.35 -5.12 -4.28
CA VAL A 624 -11.76 -6.12 -5.17
C VAL A 624 -10.82 -5.40 -6.14
N GLU A 625 -9.52 -5.67 -6.02
CA GLU A 625 -8.49 -4.92 -6.76
C GLU A 625 -7.69 -5.76 -7.75
N ASP A 626 -7.70 -7.07 -7.55
CA ASP A 626 -7.15 -8.09 -8.43
C ASP A 626 -7.93 -9.40 -8.21
N ILE A 627 -8.09 -10.18 -9.27
CA ILE A 627 -8.82 -11.46 -9.22
C ILE A 627 -7.91 -12.53 -9.79
N ARG A 628 -7.76 -13.63 -9.04
CA ARG A 628 -6.99 -14.79 -9.47
C ARG A 628 -7.88 -16.01 -9.40
N TRP A 629 -7.79 -16.85 -10.41
CA TRP A 629 -8.47 -18.14 -10.35
C TRP A 629 -7.60 -19.16 -9.61
N THR A 630 -8.18 -19.87 -8.66
CA THR A 630 -7.51 -20.87 -7.84
C THR A 630 -8.40 -22.11 -7.69
N TRP A 631 -7.78 -23.30 -7.80
CA TRP A 631 -8.46 -24.58 -7.55
C TRP A 631 -8.73 -24.85 -6.07
N ARG A 632 -7.97 -24.20 -5.20
CA ARG A 632 -8.10 -24.28 -3.74
C ARG A 632 -8.13 -22.85 -3.20
N PRO A 633 -9.31 -22.22 -3.14
CA PRO A 633 -9.45 -20.87 -2.59
C PRO A 633 -8.87 -20.83 -1.17
N ARG A 634 -7.92 -19.92 -0.91
CA ARG A 634 -7.33 -19.69 0.42
C ARG A 634 -8.17 -18.68 1.22
N GLU A 635 -9.48 -18.74 1.05
CA GLU A 635 -10.40 -17.81 1.71
C GLU A 635 -10.19 -17.87 3.23
N ARG A 636 -9.70 -16.76 3.78
CA ARG A 636 -9.62 -16.58 5.24
C ARG A 636 -11.06 -16.44 5.74
N VAL A 637 -11.59 -17.51 6.32
CA VAL A 637 -12.85 -17.46 7.09
C VAL A 637 -12.68 -16.42 8.19
N ILE A 638 -13.56 -15.41 8.21
CA ILE A 638 -13.46 -14.24 9.12
C ILE A 638 -13.75 -14.61 10.59
N ALA A 639 -14.09 -15.86 10.91
CA ALA A 639 -14.56 -16.27 12.25
C ALA A 639 -13.73 -17.38 12.92
N SER A 640 -13.52 -17.20 14.23
CA SER A 640 -12.62 -17.90 15.17
C SER A 640 -13.01 -19.33 15.59
N THR A 641 -13.58 -20.16 14.70
CA THR A 641 -13.75 -21.60 15.00
C THR A 641 -13.74 -22.44 13.71
N PRO A 642 -12.64 -23.16 13.39
CA PRO A 642 -12.43 -23.75 12.06
C PRO A 642 -13.45 -24.80 11.61
N GLY A 643 -14.06 -25.55 12.55
CA GLY A 643 -14.92 -26.70 12.21
C GLY A 643 -16.39 -26.35 11.95
N ARG A 644 -17.06 -25.69 12.91
CA ARG A 644 -18.52 -25.44 12.86
C ARG A 644 -18.93 -24.49 11.73
N ASN A 645 -18.10 -23.49 11.44
CA ASN A 645 -18.40 -22.48 10.42
C ASN A 645 -18.20 -23.01 8.99
N LEU A 646 -17.32 -23.99 8.79
CA LEU A 646 -17.16 -24.65 7.50
C LEU A 646 -18.40 -25.47 7.14
N ALA A 647 -18.94 -26.24 8.09
CA ALA A 647 -20.14 -27.06 7.90
C ALA A 647 -21.39 -26.23 7.56
N VAL A 648 -21.59 -25.11 8.28
CA VAL A 648 -22.69 -24.17 8.01
C VAL A 648 -22.55 -23.55 6.62
N ARG A 649 -21.33 -23.13 6.23
CA ARG A 649 -21.07 -22.57 4.90
C ARG A 649 -21.32 -23.59 3.78
N THR A 650 -20.88 -24.84 3.96
CA THR A 650 -21.15 -25.91 2.98
C THR A 650 -22.65 -26.15 2.85
N LEU A 651 -23.39 -26.19 3.96
CA LEU A 651 -24.84 -26.36 3.95
C LEU A 651 -25.55 -25.23 3.20
N ILE A 652 -25.15 -23.98 3.45
CA ILE A 652 -25.68 -22.81 2.73
C ILE A 652 -25.36 -22.90 1.23
N SER A 653 -24.16 -23.35 0.87
CA SER A 653 -23.76 -23.52 -0.54
C SER A 653 -24.60 -24.59 -1.24
N PHE A 654 -24.92 -25.71 -0.55
CA PHE A 654 -25.83 -26.73 -1.06
C PHE A 654 -27.25 -26.21 -1.21
N ALA A 655 -27.77 -25.50 -0.20
CA ALA A 655 -29.10 -24.89 -0.26
C ALA A 655 -29.23 -23.90 -1.43
N LEU A 656 -28.21 -23.07 -1.64
CA LEU A 656 -28.14 -22.12 -2.76
C LEU A 656 -28.24 -22.83 -4.12
N VAL A 657 -27.46 -23.89 -4.32
CA VAL A 657 -27.48 -24.68 -5.56
C VAL A 657 -28.82 -25.40 -5.75
N ALA A 658 -29.40 -25.93 -4.66
CA ALA A 658 -30.69 -26.61 -4.70
C ALA A 658 -31.82 -25.65 -5.11
N VAL A 659 -31.89 -24.45 -4.52
CA VAL A 659 -32.90 -23.44 -4.86
C VAL A 659 -32.75 -22.96 -6.30
N LEU A 660 -31.53 -22.73 -6.77
CA LEU A 660 -31.29 -22.37 -8.17
C LEU A 660 -31.72 -23.48 -9.13
N SER A 661 -31.38 -24.72 -8.80
CA SER A 661 -31.74 -25.90 -9.59
C SER A 661 -33.26 -26.05 -9.63
N ALA A 662 -33.94 -25.84 -8.51
CA ALA A 662 -35.40 -25.84 -8.45
C ALA A 662 -36.02 -24.75 -9.33
N LEU A 663 -35.49 -23.51 -9.28
CA LEU A 663 -35.95 -22.41 -10.14
C LEU A 663 -35.77 -22.73 -11.63
N CYS A 664 -34.59 -23.24 -12.00
CA CYS A 664 -34.28 -23.61 -13.38
C CYS A 664 -35.16 -24.77 -13.85
N MET A 665 -35.28 -25.84 -13.05
CA MET A 665 -36.11 -26.99 -13.38
C MET A 665 -37.59 -26.61 -13.51
N TYR A 666 -38.09 -25.74 -12.63
CA TYR A 666 -39.46 -25.24 -12.65
C TYR A 666 -39.77 -24.49 -13.95
N LEU A 667 -38.92 -23.52 -14.31
CA LEU A 667 -39.12 -22.73 -15.53
C LEU A 667 -38.95 -23.57 -16.80
N MET A 668 -37.89 -24.38 -16.86
CA MET A 668 -37.61 -25.21 -18.04
C MET A 668 -38.67 -26.29 -18.22
N GLY A 669 -39.09 -26.98 -17.15
CA GLY A 669 -40.10 -28.04 -17.26
C GLY A 669 -41.49 -27.50 -17.62
N ARG A 670 -41.81 -26.25 -17.25
CA ARG A 670 -43.08 -25.62 -17.59
C ARG A 670 -43.11 -25.09 -19.03
N LEU A 671 -42.02 -24.49 -19.49
CA LEU A 671 -41.97 -23.81 -20.80
C LEU A 671 -41.45 -24.72 -21.92
N PHE A 672 -40.68 -25.76 -21.58
CA PHE A 672 -40.11 -26.75 -22.48
C PHE A 672 -40.31 -28.16 -21.91
N PRO A 673 -41.56 -28.67 -21.91
CA PRO A 673 -41.87 -29.97 -21.33
C PRO A 673 -41.18 -31.13 -22.06
N GLU A 674 -40.90 -30.97 -23.36
CA GLU A 674 -40.16 -31.93 -24.17
C GLU A 674 -38.83 -31.33 -24.68
N PRO A 675 -37.70 -32.06 -24.56
CA PRO A 675 -37.58 -33.39 -23.95
C PRO A 675 -37.52 -33.33 -22.41
N GLY A 676 -38.15 -34.28 -21.71
CA GLY A 676 -38.26 -34.27 -20.24
C GLY A 676 -36.93 -34.27 -19.44
N TRP A 677 -35.79 -34.57 -20.07
CA TRP A 677 -34.46 -34.48 -19.43
C TRP A 677 -33.85 -33.07 -19.48
N LEU A 678 -34.36 -32.18 -20.34
CA LEU A 678 -33.84 -30.82 -20.55
C LEU A 678 -33.73 -29.99 -19.25
N PRO A 679 -34.74 -29.97 -18.35
CA PRO A 679 -34.66 -29.19 -17.11
C PRO A 679 -33.52 -29.66 -16.19
N LEU A 680 -33.29 -30.97 -16.11
CA LEU A 680 -32.22 -31.56 -15.31
C LEU A 680 -30.84 -31.18 -15.86
N VAL A 681 -30.65 -31.29 -17.18
CA VAL A 681 -29.38 -30.91 -17.82
C VAL A 681 -29.11 -29.42 -17.66
N ALA A 682 -30.13 -28.57 -17.82
CA ALA A 682 -30.01 -27.13 -17.60
C ALA A 682 -29.58 -26.81 -16.15
N ALA A 683 -30.18 -27.47 -15.16
CA ALA A 683 -29.82 -27.29 -13.75
C ALA A 683 -28.37 -27.76 -13.45
N LEU A 684 -27.95 -28.91 -14.01
CA LEU A 684 -26.58 -29.40 -13.90
C LEU A 684 -25.56 -28.44 -14.53
N LEU A 685 -25.89 -27.84 -15.68
CA LEU A 685 -25.03 -26.82 -16.31
C LEU A 685 -24.86 -25.59 -15.40
N LEU A 686 -25.94 -25.08 -14.82
CA LEU A 686 -25.89 -23.96 -13.89
C LEU A 686 -25.10 -24.27 -12.62
N TRP A 687 -25.20 -25.51 -12.12
CA TRP A 687 -24.38 -25.97 -11.00
C TRP A 687 -22.89 -25.95 -11.33
N ASN A 688 -22.49 -26.39 -12.53
CA ASN A 688 -21.10 -26.30 -12.97
C ASN A 688 -20.62 -24.84 -13.06
N VAL A 689 -21.42 -23.94 -13.63
CA VAL A 689 -21.10 -22.50 -13.67
C VAL A 689 -20.89 -21.94 -12.25
N TYR A 690 -21.67 -22.41 -11.28
CA TYR A 690 -21.51 -22.02 -9.87
C TYR A 690 -20.18 -22.45 -9.28
N VAL A 691 -19.89 -23.76 -9.38
CA VAL A 691 -18.71 -24.39 -8.80
C VAL A 691 -17.43 -23.79 -9.40
N PHE A 692 -17.34 -23.74 -10.74
CA PHE A 692 -16.14 -23.22 -11.40
C PHE A 692 -15.97 -21.71 -11.25
N GLY A 693 -17.08 -20.97 -11.29
CA GLY A 693 -17.02 -19.53 -11.09
C GLY A 693 -16.62 -19.15 -9.65
N ASN A 694 -16.84 -20.01 -8.66
CA ASN A 694 -16.43 -19.76 -7.27
C ASN A 694 -14.94 -19.94 -7.03
N GLY A 695 -14.17 -20.40 -8.04
CA GLY A 695 -12.71 -20.45 -7.99
C GLY A 695 -12.02 -19.10 -8.11
N PHE A 696 -12.75 -18.00 -8.37
CA PHE A 696 -12.15 -16.66 -8.41
C PHE A 696 -11.96 -16.09 -7.00
N GLU A 697 -10.71 -15.86 -6.63
CA GLU A 697 -10.28 -15.29 -5.36
C GLU A 697 -9.93 -13.80 -5.56
N SER A 698 -10.53 -12.93 -4.73
CA SER A 698 -10.21 -11.51 -4.72
C SER A 698 -8.94 -11.27 -3.90
N SER A 699 -8.08 -10.39 -4.40
CA SER A 699 -6.90 -9.94 -3.66
C SER A 699 -6.80 -8.42 -3.72
N LEU A 700 -6.23 -7.85 -2.65
CA LEU A 700 -5.87 -6.44 -2.59
C LEU A 700 -4.57 -6.24 -3.36
N ARG A 701 -4.47 -5.12 -4.08
CA ARG A 701 -3.22 -4.69 -4.71
C ARG A 701 -2.64 -3.57 -3.87
N ASP A 702 -1.38 -3.73 -3.50
CA ASP A 702 -0.66 -2.70 -2.74
C ASP A 702 -0.52 -1.38 -3.51
N ARG A 703 -0.65 -1.42 -4.85
CA ARG A 703 -0.48 -0.24 -5.70
C ARG A 703 -1.80 0.38 -6.16
N ARG A 704 -2.00 1.63 -5.75
CA ARG A 704 -3.11 2.51 -6.17
C ARG A 704 -2.52 3.84 -6.66
N PRO A 705 -2.40 4.07 -7.98
CA PRO A 705 -1.83 5.31 -8.52
C PRO A 705 -2.75 6.52 -8.35
N ARG A 706 -4.04 6.31 -8.05
CA ARG A 706 -5.07 7.35 -7.94
C ARG A 706 -5.91 7.14 -6.68
N PRO A 707 -6.38 8.20 -6.01
CA PRO A 707 -7.37 8.08 -4.96
C PRO A 707 -8.65 7.40 -5.47
N ASN A 708 -9.29 6.60 -4.62
CA ASN A 708 -10.46 5.78 -4.95
C ASN A 708 -10.24 4.71 -6.03
N GLU A 709 -8.99 4.36 -6.36
CA GLU A 709 -8.70 3.36 -7.38
C GLU A 709 -9.26 1.97 -7.00
N GLY A 710 -9.23 1.58 -5.72
CA GLY A 710 -9.78 0.30 -5.27
C GLY A 710 -11.28 0.17 -5.57
N ILE A 711 -12.04 1.24 -5.31
CA ILE A 711 -13.47 1.31 -5.60
C ILE A 711 -13.75 1.36 -7.10
N ARG A 712 -12.98 2.12 -7.88
CA ARG A 712 -13.12 2.16 -9.35
C ARG A 712 -12.89 0.79 -9.98
N ARG A 713 -11.89 0.04 -9.48
CA ARG A 713 -11.64 -1.35 -9.91
C ARG A 713 -12.76 -2.27 -9.47
N SER A 714 -13.26 -2.13 -8.24
CA SER A 714 -14.40 -2.90 -7.74
C SER A 714 -15.65 -2.71 -8.62
N VAL A 715 -15.95 -1.48 -9.06
CA VAL A 715 -17.04 -1.21 -10.02
C VAL A 715 -16.79 -1.93 -11.36
N ARG A 716 -15.57 -1.84 -11.91
CA ARG A 716 -15.24 -2.51 -13.17
C ARG A 716 -15.35 -4.02 -13.06
N PHE A 717 -14.83 -4.62 -11.99
CA PHE A 717 -14.94 -6.06 -11.77
C PHE A 717 -16.39 -6.49 -11.57
N ALA A 718 -17.19 -5.72 -10.82
CA ALA A 718 -18.62 -5.97 -10.67
C ALA A 718 -19.33 -6.01 -12.03
N LEU A 719 -19.10 -5.01 -12.89
CA LEU A 719 -19.72 -4.93 -14.21
C LEU A 719 -19.21 -6.01 -15.17
N VAL A 720 -17.89 -6.24 -15.23
CA VAL A 720 -17.28 -7.20 -16.16
C VAL A 720 -17.65 -8.64 -15.78
N HIS A 721 -17.51 -9.01 -14.51
CA HIS A 721 -17.87 -10.37 -14.08
C HIS A 721 -19.38 -10.58 -14.11
N GLY A 722 -20.17 -9.58 -13.72
CA GLY A 722 -21.63 -9.66 -13.85
C GLY A 722 -22.07 -9.85 -15.30
N ALA A 723 -21.61 -9.01 -16.23
CA ALA A 723 -21.98 -9.11 -17.63
C ALA A 723 -21.44 -10.38 -18.31
N LEU A 724 -20.19 -10.77 -18.04
CA LEU A 724 -19.59 -11.98 -18.61
C LEU A 724 -20.34 -13.23 -18.17
N THR A 725 -20.67 -13.33 -16.87
CA THR A 725 -21.40 -14.49 -16.35
C THR A 725 -22.85 -14.50 -16.83
N ALA A 726 -23.51 -13.35 -16.93
CA ALA A 726 -24.83 -13.26 -17.54
C ALA A 726 -24.81 -13.74 -18.99
N ALA A 727 -23.91 -13.20 -19.81
CA ALA A 727 -23.78 -13.60 -21.22
C ALA A 727 -23.43 -15.08 -21.38
N ALA A 728 -22.55 -15.62 -20.53
CA ALA A 728 -22.17 -17.03 -20.55
C ALA A 728 -23.36 -17.94 -20.20
N VAL A 729 -24.10 -17.63 -19.14
CA VAL A 729 -25.28 -18.41 -18.74
C VAL A 729 -26.39 -18.31 -19.77
N THR A 730 -26.69 -17.10 -20.26
CA THR A 730 -27.72 -16.91 -21.30
C THR A 730 -27.33 -17.64 -22.57
N GLY A 731 -26.09 -17.51 -23.05
CA GLY A 731 -25.63 -18.20 -24.25
C GLY A 731 -25.66 -19.73 -24.10
N LEU A 732 -25.22 -20.26 -22.96
CA LEU A 732 -25.20 -21.70 -22.69
C LEU A 732 -26.61 -22.29 -22.62
N LEU A 733 -27.53 -21.64 -21.92
CA LEU A 733 -28.91 -22.12 -21.79
C LEU A 733 -29.69 -21.97 -23.11
N SER A 734 -29.55 -20.85 -23.82
CA SER A 734 -30.17 -20.68 -25.14
C SER A 734 -29.67 -21.73 -26.13
N ALA A 735 -28.35 -21.99 -26.16
CA ALA A 735 -27.78 -23.05 -27.00
C ALA A 735 -28.30 -24.43 -26.62
N LEU A 736 -28.39 -24.74 -25.32
CA LEU A 736 -28.95 -26.01 -24.85
C LEU A 736 -30.39 -26.20 -25.34
N VAL A 737 -31.26 -25.19 -25.16
CA VAL A 737 -32.68 -25.28 -25.56
C VAL A 737 -32.80 -25.42 -27.07
N LEU A 738 -32.08 -24.62 -27.86
CA LEU A 738 -32.14 -24.67 -29.32
C LEU A 738 -31.63 -26.00 -29.90
N LEU A 739 -30.64 -26.63 -29.25
CA LEU A 739 -30.11 -27.93 -29.68
C LEU A 739 -30.98 -29.11 -29.23
N ALA A 740 -31.52 -29.05 -28.01
CA ALA A 740 -32.31 -30.13 -27.42
C ALA A 740 -33.77 -30.13 -27.87
N ALA A 741 -34.31 -28.96 -28.21
CA ALA A 741 -35.69 -28.76 -28.65
C ALA A 741 -35.72 -27.84 -29.88
N PRO A 742 -35.41 -28.33 -31.09
CA PRO A 742 -35.31 -27.51 -32.30
C PRO A 742 -36.62 -26.79 -32.69
N GLY A 743 -37.76 -27.31 -32.22
CA GLY A 743 -39.08 -26.72 -32.42
C GLY A 743 -39.52 -25.74 -31.32
N ALA A 744 -38.67 -25.48 -30.32
CA ALA A 744 -39.00 -24.57 -29.23
C ALA A 744 -39.08 -23.11 -29.71
N ASN A 745 -39.94 -22.32 -29.07
CA ASN A 745 -40.03 -20.89 -29.32
C ASN A 745 -38.73 -20.21 -28.92
N GLY A 746 -37.93 -19.83 -29.93
CA GLY A 746 -36.66 -19.11 -29.73
C GLY A 746 -36.77 -17.91 -28.78
N PRO A 747 -37.78 -17.03 -28.92
CA PRO A 747 -37.97 -15.91 -28.00
C PRO A 747 -38.15 -16.34 -26.53
N THR A 748 -38.99 -17.34 -26.26
CA THR A 748 -39.20 -17.90 -24.91
C THR A 748 -37.90 -18.48 -24.36
N ALA A 749 -37.09 -19.16 -25.19
CA ALA A 749 -35.80 -19.69 -24.79
C ALA A 749 -34.83 -18.58 -24.36
N TRP A 750 -34.79 -17.49 -25.13
CA TRP A 750 -34.02 -16.28 -24.79
C TRP A 750 -34.53 -15.58 -23.54
N LEU A 751 -35.86 -15.53 -23.30
CA LEU A 751 -36.43 -14.94 -22.09
C LEU A 751 -36.02 -15.73 -20.83
N VAL A 752 -36.12 -17.06 -20.86
CA VAL A 752 -35.70 -17.93 -19.73
C VAL A 752 -34.20 -17.85 -19.49
N ALA A 753 -33.40 -17.99 -20.55
CA ALA A 753 -31.95 -17.91 -20.46
C ALA A 753 -31.46 -16.51 -20.04
N GLY A 754 -32.15 -15.46 -20.48
CA GLY A 754 -31.89 -14.06 -20.11
C GLY A 754 -32.25 -13.77 -18.65
N PHE A 755 -33.38 -14.27 -18.17
CA PHE A 755 -33.77 -14.18 -16.77
C PHE A 755 -32.73 -14.86 -15.86
N LEU A 756 -32.45 -16.15 -16.10
CA LEU A 756 -31.49 -16.91 -15.28
C LEU A 756 -30.08 -16.33 -15.39
N GLY A 757 -29.66 -15.91 -16.59
CA GLY A 757 -28.35 -15.29 -16.80
C GLY A 757 -28.20 -13.94 -16.11
N SER A 758 -29.18 -13.05 -16.22
CA SER A 758 -29.13 -11.75 -15.53
C SER A 758 -29.19 -11.88 -14.01
N LEU A 759 -29.96 -12.84 -13.48
CA LEU A 759 -30.00 -13.16 -12.05
C LEU A 759 -28.61 -13.61 -11.57
N TYR A 760 -27.95 -14.48 -12.36
CA TYR A 760 -26.58 -14.93 -12.13
C TYR A 760 -25.56 -13.80 -12.17
N GLY A 761 -25.67 -12.95 -13.20
CA GLY A 761 -24.80 -11.81 -13.41
C GLY A 761 -24.91 -10.78 -12.29
N LEU A 762 -26.13 -10.53 -11.78
CA LEU A 762 -26.35 -9.63 -10.66
C LEU A 762 -25.66 -10.16 -9.39
N ALA A 763 -25.89 -11.42 -9.03
CA ALA A 763 -25.23 -12.03 -7.88
C ALA A 763 -23.70 -11.98 -8.01
N ARG A 764 -23.17 -12.32 -9.20
CA ARG A 764 -21.73 -12.28 -9.47
C ARG A 764 -21.14 -10.88 -9.44
N GLY A 765 -21.84 -9.89 -9.98
CA GLY A 765 -21.40 -8.51 -9.95
C GLY A 765 -21.37 -7.93 -8.53
N LEU A 766 -22.40 -8.23 -7.74
CA LEU A 766 -22.45 -7.86 -6.32
C LEU A 766 -21.33 -8.52 -5.52
N ARG A 767 -21.08 -9.82 -5.76
CA ARG A 767 -20.00 -10.58 -5.13
C ARG A 767 -18.60 -10.04 -5.49
N TYR A 768 -18.33 -9.75 -6.75
CA TYR A 768 -16.99 -9.33 -7.20
C TYR A 768 -16.80 -7.81 -7.28
N GLY A 769 -17.34 -7.09 -6.29
CA GLY A 769 -17.04 -5.68 -6.06
C GLY A 769 -18.25 -4.79 -5.82
N GLY A 770 -19.45 -5.20 -6.23
CA GLY A 770 -20.65 -4.38 -6.06
C GLY A 770 -20.99 -4.10 -4.59
N LEU A 771 -20.91 -5.11 -3.71
CA LEU A 771 -21.15 -4.91 -2.27
C LEU A 771 -20.09 -4.04 -1.60
N ALA A 772 -18.82 -4.15 -2.01
CA ALA A 772 -17.76 -3.27 -1.52
C ALA A 772 -18.00 -1.80 -1.91
N VAL A 773 -18.56 -1.56 -3.10
CA VAL A 773 -18.95 -0.23 -3.56
C VAL A 773 -20.11 0.31 -2.73
N VAL A 774 -21.14 -0.51 -2.49
CA VAL A 774 -22.30 -0.14 -1.65
C VAL A 774 -21.83 0.24 -0.24
N GLN A 775 -21.03 -0.61 0.39
CA GLN A 775 -20.48 -0.34 1.72
C GLN A 775 -19.68 0.97 1.74
N HIS A 776 -18.75 1.15 0.80
CA HIS A 776 -17.91 2.33 0.73
C HIS A 776 -18.73 3.64 0.68
N TRP A 777 -19.77 3.67 -0.15
CA TRP A 777 -20.62 4.85 -0.26
C TRP A 777 -21.57 5.01 0.93
N ALA A 778 -22.04 3.91 1.53
CA ALA A 778 -22.84 3.95 2.75
C ALA A 778 -22.06 4.54 3.94
N VAL A 779 -20.81 4.09 4.16
CA VAL A 779 -19.92 4.66 5.20
C VAL A 779 -19.70 6.15 4.96
N ARG A 780 -19.35 6.55 3.74
CA ARG A 780 -19.13 7.97 3.42
C ARG A 780 -20.38 8.82 3.54
N ALA A 781 -21.55 8.28 3.17
CA ALA A 781 -22.81 8.98 3.33
C ALA A 781 -23.15 9.17 4.81
N HIS A 782 -22.84 8.20 5.67
CA HIS A 782 -23.01 8.33 7.11
C HIS A 782 -22.11 9.43 7.69
N LEU A 783 -20.79 9.33 7.44
CA LEU A 783 -19.81 10.32 7.90
C LEU A 783 -20.13 11.74 7.38
N SER A 784 -20.63 11.85 6.15
CA SER A 784 -20.99 13.15 5.58
C SER A 784 -22.27 13.73 6.18
N ARG A 785 -23.28 12.91 6.49
CA ARG A 785 -24.52 13.36 7.16
C ARG A 785 -24.26 13.89 8.57
N GLN A 786 -23.24 13.37 9.26
CA GLN A 786 -22.82 13.85 10.57
C GLN A 786 -21.91 15.08 10.54
N GLY A 787 -21.59 15.59 9.34
CA GLY A 787 -20.70 16.73 9.20
C GLY A 787 -19.22 16.42 9.47
N HIS A 788 -18.83 15.14 9.57
CA HIS A 788 -17.44 14.74 9.80
C HIS A 788 -16.57 14.86 8.54
N ILE A 789 -17.14 14.59 7.37
CA ILE A 789 -16.45 14.73 6.08
C ILE A 789 -17.30 15.46 5.03
N PRO A 790 -16.68 16.11 4.04
CA PRO A 790 -17.40 16.67 2.90
C PRO A 790 -17.92 15.58 1.96
N ARG A 791 -19.07 15.84 1.30
CA ARG A 791 -19.61 14.96 0.24
C ARG A 791 -18.59 14.71 -0.88
N ARG A 792 -17.89 15.76 -1.31
CA ARG A 792 -16.83 15.72 -2.34
C ARG A 792 -15.44 15.63 -1.71
N TYR A 793 -15.23 14.61 -0.87
CA TYR A 793 -14.03 14.50 -0.04
C TYR A 793 -12.69 14.58 -0.79
N LEU A 794 -12.60 13.92 -1.95
CA LEU A 794 -11.40 13.97 -2.79
C LEU A 794 -11.05 15.40 -3.23
N ARG A 795 -12.04 16.19 -3.63
CA ARG A 795 -11.82 17.57 -4.09
C ARG A 795 -11.33 18.44 -2.92
N PHE A 796 -11.98 18.31 -1.77
CA PHE A 796 -11.56 18.98 -0.54
C PHE A 796 -10.10 18.67 -0.18
N LEU A 797 -9.70 17.39 -0.17
CA LEU A 797 -8.31 17.03 0.13
C LEU A 797 -7.32 17.51 -0.92
N THR A 798 -7.71 17.54 -2.20
CA THR A 798 -6.90 18.12 -3.28
C THR A 798 -6.74 19.64 -3.10
N ASP A 799 -7.77 20.32 -2.62
CA ASP A 799 -7.68 21.76 -2.31
C ASP A 799 -6.77 21.98 -1.09
N CYS A 800 -6.88 21.16 -0.04
CA CYS A 800 -5.96 21.19 1.10
C CYS A 800 -4.51 20.85 0.71
N GLU A 801 -4.30 20.01 -0.31
CA GLU A 801 -3.00 19.66 -0.87
C GLU A 801 -2.34 20.88 -1.54
N ARG A 802 -3.08 21.60 -2.40
CA ARG A 802 -2.62 22.86 -3.01
C ARG A 802 -2.26 23.94 -1.97
N ARG A 803 -2.84 23.83 -0.78
CA ARG A 803 -2.68 24.77 0.35
C ARG A 803 -1.59 24.34 1.34
N ILE A 804 -0.91 23.22 1.09
CA ILE A 804 0.18 22.70 1.94
C ILE A 804 -0.33 22.38 3.37
N ILE A 805 -1.62 22.02 3.51
CA ILE A 805 -2.18 21.52 4.78
C ILE A 805 -1.99 20.01 4.85
N VAL A 806 -2.32 19.33 3.76
CA VAL A 806 -2.12 17.89 3.57
C VAL A 806 -1.18 17.67 2.39
N ARG A 807 -0.58 16.48 2.31
CA ARG A 807 0.20 16.01 1.18
C ARG A 807 -0.36 14.70 0.66
N ARG A 808 -0.19 14.44 -0.63
CA ARG A 808 -0.63 13.20 -1.26
C ARG A 808 0.50 12.17 -1.31
N LEU A 809 0.24 10.98 -0.80
CA LEU A 809 1.13 9.83 -0.82
C LEU A 809 0.48 8.74 -1.69
N ASP A 810 0.87 8.66 -2.97
CA ASP A 810 0.25 7.79 -3.99
C ASP A 810 -1.29 8.00 -4.12
N SER A 811 -2.10 7.14 -3.48
CA SER A 811 -3.56 7.23 -3.41
C SER A 811 -4.11 7.81 -2.10
N GLY A 812 -3.26 7.95 -1.08
CA GLY A 812 -3.62 8.41 0.25
C GLY A 812 -3.24 9.86 0.51
N TYR A 813 -3.74 10.41 1.61
CA TYR A 813 -3.47 11.75 2.08
C TYR A 813 -2.91 11.70 3.50
N SER A 814 -1.89 12.50 3.78
CA SER A 814 -1.29 12.64 5.11
C SER A 814 -1.18 14.14 5.41
N PHE A 815 -1.17 14.53 6.69
CA PHE A 815 -0.85 15.93 7.01
C PHE A 815 0.58 16.25 6.55
N HIS A 816 0.80 17.48 6.10
CA HIS A 816 2.13 17.86 5.60
C HIS A 816 3.20 17.71 6.68
N HIS A 817 2.83 17.97 7.94
CA HIS A 817 3.66 17.69 9.10
C HIS A 817 2.84 17.25 10.32
N ARG A 818 3.43 16.42 11.19
CA ARG A 818 2.80 15.93 12.43
C ARG A 818 2.43 17.07 13.39
N LEU A 819 3.24 18.13 13.46
CA LEU A 819 2.89 19.35 14.23
C LEU A 819 1.57 19.99 13.79
N ILE A 820 1.25 19.98 12.48
CA ILE A 820 -0.03 20.52 11.97
C ILE A 820 -1.17 19.59 12.37
N GLN A 821 -0.98 18.27 12.28
CA GLN A 821 -1.96 17.28 12.72
C GLN A 821 -2.23 17.39 14.22
N ASP A 822 -1.18 17.47 15.05
CA ASP A 822 -1.29 17.58 16.50
C ASP A 822 -2.01 18.89 16.88
N HIS A 823 -1.70 20.01 16.21
CA HIS A 823 -2.40 21.28 16.44
C HIS A 823 -3.88 21.23 16.03
N LEU A 824 -4.20 20.59 14.90
CA LEU A 824 -5.56 20.33 14.44
C LEU A 824 -6.28 19.26 15.26
N SER A 825 -5.62 18.50 16.13
CA SER A 825 -6.30 17.53 16.98
C SER A 825 -7.12 18.18 18.12
N THR A 826 -6.94 19.50 18.33
CA THR A 826 -7.65 20.31 19.35
C THR A 826 -9.14 20.52 19.06
N ASP A 827 -9.91 21.04 20.03
CA ASP A 827 -11.34 21.33 19.88
C ASP A 827 -11.66 22.28 18.70
N PRO A 828 -12.54 21.92 17.72
CA PRO A 828 -12.83 22.77 16.57
C PRO A 828 -13.44 24.11 16.96
N VAL A 829 -14.23 24.18 18.05
CA VAL A 829 -14.88 25.42 18.47
C VAL A 829 -13.86 26.35 19.13
N ALA A 830 -12.98 25.80 19.98
CA ALA A 830 -11.85 26.54 20.52
C ALA A 830 -10.91 27.05 19.42
N LEU A 831 -10.54 26.19 18.46
CA LEU A 831 -9.68 26.56 17.35
C LEU A 831 -10.35 27.59 16.43
N ALA A 832 -11.65 27.46 16.12
CA ALA A 832 -12.39 28.45 15.34
C ALA A 832 -12.38 29.83 16.01
N ARG A 833 -12.58 29.88 17.34
CA ARG A 833 -12.49 31.14 18.11
C ARG A 833 -11.11 31.77 18.01
N ARG A 834 -10.04 30.99 18.19
CA ARG A 834 -8.65 31.49 18.05
C ARG A 834 -8.36 32.02 16.64
N LEU A 835 -8.93 31.39 15.62
CA LEU A 835 -8.79 31.81 14.22
C LEU A 835 -9.68 33.01 13.84
N GLY A 836 -10.43 33.60 14.78
CA GLY A 836 -11.33 34.73 14.53
C GLY A 836 -12.59 34.37 13.75
N LEU A 837 -12.94 33.08 13.70
CA LEU A 837 -14.20 32.58 13.18
C LEU A 837 -15.19 32.51 14.35
N GLY A 838 -15.88 33.61 14.68
CA GLY A 838 -16.76 33.74 15.88
C GLY A 838 -17.85 32.65 16.05
N ALA A 839 -18.67 32.69 17.09
CA ALA A 839 -19.79 31.75 17.22
C ALA A 839 -20.90 32.10 16.21
N GLY A 840 -21.04 31.33 15.13
CA GLY A 840 -22.24 31.35 14.29
C GLY A 840 -23.25 30.29 14.75
N PRO A 841 -24.54 30.42 14.41
CA PRO A 841 -25.64 29.70 15.04
C PRO A 841 -25.66 28.17 14.83
N ASP A 842 -24.81 27.61 13.95
CA ASP A 842 -24.94 26.22 13.49
C ASP A 842 -24.48 25.12 14.47
N ILE A 843 -23.83 25.47 15.60
CA ILE A 843 -23.35 24.46 16.57
C ILE A 843 -24.23 24.40 17.83
N ALA A 844 -24.84 25.52 18.24
CA ALA A 844 -25.72 25.54 19.41
C ALA A 844 -26.95 24.62 19.22
N SER A 845 -27.50 24.56 17.99
CA SER A 845 -28.65 23.69 17.72
C SER A 845 -28.34 22.19 17.72
N ASP A 846 -27.07 21.78 17.60
CA ASP A 846 -26.67 20.36 17.57
C ASP A 846 -26.11 19.87 18.92
N ALA A 847 -25.53 20.78 19.72
CA ALA A 847 -25.19 20.52 21.11
C ALA A 847 -26.46 20.36 21.99
N ASP A 848 -27.47 21.22 21.81
CA ASP A 848 -28.75 21.10 22.52
C ASP A 848 -29.56 19.86 22.09
N ARG A 849 -29.44 19.42 20.83
CA ARG A 849 -30.04 18.13 20.39
C ARG A 849 -29.34 16.91 20.96
N ARG A 850 -28.03 16.99 21.24
CA ARG A 850 -27.27 15.90 21.88
C ARG A 850 -27.50 15.85 23.40
N ALA A 851 -27.69 17.00 24.04
CA ALA A 851 -28.04 17.08 25.46
C ALA A 851 -29.50 16.67 25.74
N GLY A 852 -30.43 16.92 24.82
CA GLY A 852 -31.84 16.53 24.95
C GLY A 852 -32.16 15.05 24.69
N ALA A 853 -31.18 14.22 24.29
CA ALA A 853 -31.37 12.80 24.02
C ALA A 853 -30.97 11.88 25.20
N THR A 854 -30.51 12.47 26.31
CA THR A 854 -30.19 11.76 27.56
C THR A 854 -31.16 12.17 28.67
N THR A 855 -32.43 11.84 28.50
CA THR A 855 -33.38 11.76 29.62
C THR A 855 -33.97 10.35 29.58
N PRO A 856 -33.74 9.50 30.59
CA PRO A 856 -34.44 8.23 30.67
C PRO A 856 -35.89 8.55 31.07
N ALA A 857 -36.83 8.37 30.15
CA ALA A 857 -38.22 8.24 30.54
C ALA A 857 -38.38 6.88 31.23
N SER A 858 -38.72 6.95 32.51
CA SER A 858 -39.22 5.88 33.37
C SER A 858 -40.36 5.10 32.73
#